data_AF-A0A1W1X0M7-F1
#
_entry.id   AF-A0A1W1X0M7-F1
#
_cell.length_a   1.000
_cell.length_b   1.000
_cell.length_c   1.000
_cell.angle_alpha   90.00
_cell.angle_beta   90.00
_cell.angle_gamma   90.00
#
_symmetry.space_group_name_H-M   'P 1'
#
loop_
_entity.id
_entity.type
_entity.pdbx_description
1 polymer ?
#
loop_
_entity_poly.entity_id
_entity_poly.type
_entity_poly.pdbx_seq_one_letter_code
_entity_poly.pdbx_strand_id
1 'polypeptide(L)'
;MIRTSNHAAEQTFPFSALVGQDLMKRALLLNVVDPTLGGVLIKGERGTAKSTGVRALADLLPLIRVVENCPFRCDPDAPDDWCPSCRRRAASGGPLPVVERKVPLVNLPIGTTEDRLLGTIDIEKALKTGTKAFEPGLLAEAHRGILYVDEVNLLNDQIVDLFLDAAASGRNVVEREGISFSHASRFVLVGTMNPEEGDLRPQLLDRFGLSVTIQGIESVEERVEIVKRRLEFEADPEGFRARWAEADRELARRIASARSRLHSTAFTEELLQRASRIAVAMGTDGHRADIAMMKAARANAALEGRDAVTADDLHLAARLVLAHRVKKTPLEKAELDEGKLKELLQAETSAAAGEAREWVPVHQNAPKHSSKVRTYKAPTECATHLCPTARSLVVTVPWHRILPGTHPGRRFLLPLARKSGTIHGSRHPRPQDDLSDLSLMATLRAAAPCQPHRRNGGPHERPILLPHDLRLRKRSRKTGLSLVMVVDSSASMRTNDRMAVTKGVIDALLQDLYLRRDKLGIVAFRHTGAQVLLPLTHNIRDAAAAVDALPVGGRTPLASGLDLGLRLLRQEMRKNPETVPVLLLFSDGRPNVSCFGADPVDETFHYAREVRRHGIQALFVDTEMDPMAMGCSYEIARRMGAVYLPVDRLLNGR
;
A
#
# COMPACT_ATOMS: atom_id res chain seq x y z
N MET A 1 7.82 -1.36 45.66
CA MET A 1 6.83 -2.47 45.49
C MET A 1 5.90 -2.09 44.34
N ILE A 2 6.33 -2.35 43.12
CA ILE A 2 5.57 -2.03 41.91
C ILE A 2 4.57 -3.17 41.72
N ARG A 3 3.28 -2.81 41.74
CA ARG A 3 2.15 -3.71 41.51
C ARG A 3 2.38 -4.50 40.22
N THR A 4 2.72 -5.77 40.37
CA THR A 4 2.48 -6.80 39.36
C THR A 4 0.97 -6.83 39.14
N SER A 5 0.49 -6.14 38.12
CA SER A 5 -0.86 -6.33 37.62
C SER A 5 -0.95 -7.77 37.14
N ASN A 6 -1.47 -8.62 38.03
CA ASN A 6 -1.95 -9.95 37.75
C ASN A 6 -3.05 -9.80 36.69
N HIS A 7 -2.68 -9.79 35.41
CA HIS A 7 -3.64 -10.17 34.38
C HIS A 7 -4.03 -11.59 34.74
N ALA A 8 -5.26 -11.77 35.22
CA ALA A 8 -5.91 -13.06 35.29
C ALA A 8 -5.50 -13.83 34.05
N ALA A 9 -4.93 -15.02 34.21
CA ALA A 9 -4.50 -15.85 33.09
C ALA A 9 -5.67 -15.92 32.11
N GLU A 10 -5.61 -15.15 31.02
CA GLU A 10 -6.70 -15.07 30.04
C GLU A 10 -6.86 -16.49 29.53
N GLN A 11 -7.92 -17.17 29.97
CA GLN A 11 -8.16 -18.54 29.58
C GLN A 11 -8.43 -18.51 28.08
N THR A 12 -7.50 -19.12 27.35
CA THR A 12 -7.50 -19.18 25.89
C THR A 12 -8.43 -20.30 25.42
N PHE A 13 -9.21 -20.01 24.37
CA PHE A 13 -10.04 -21.01 23.71
C PHE A 13 -9.13 -22.00 22.96
N PRO A 14 -9.33 -23.34 23.08
CA PRO A 14 -8.51 -24.33 22.37
C PRO A 14 -8.56 -24.18 20.85
N PHE A 15 -7.42 -24.35 20.17
CA PHE A 15 -7.35 -24.16 18.72
C PHE A 15 -8.13 -25.25 17.97
N SER A 16 -8.04 -26.49 18.43
CA SER A 16 -8.76 -27.63 17.84
C SER A 16 -10.28 -27.55 18.01
N ALA A 17 -10.76 -26.77 18.98
CA ALA A 17 -12.19 -26.59 19.25
C ALA A 17 -12.88 -25.58 18.32
N LEU A 18 -12.11 -24.79 17.55
CA LEU A 18 -12.67 -23.83 16.59
C LEU A 18 -13.48 -24.59 15.52
N VAL A 19 -14.70 -24.14 15.23
CA VAL A 19 -15.59 -24.76 14.23
C VAL A 19 -15.39 -24.09 12.87
N GLY A 20 -15.33 -24.88 11.81
CA GLY A 20 -15.17 -24.39 10.44
C GLY A 20 -13.86 -23.63 10.20
N GLN A 21 -13.90 -22.73 9.21
CA GLN A 21 -12.78 -21.84 8.81
C GLN A 21 -11.46 -22.58 8.52
N ASP A 22 -11.55 -23.73 7.86
CA ASP A 22 -10.39 -24.61 7.66
C ASP A 22 -9.26 -23.94 6.89
N LEU A 23 -9.58 -23.07 5.93
CA LEU A 23 -8.58 -22.28 5.22
C LEU A 23 -7.80 -21.32 6.13
N MET A 24 -8.48 -20.67 7.08
CA MET A 24 -7.81 -19.78 8.05
C MET A 24 -6.89 -20.59 8.95
N LYS A 25 -7.40 -21.68 9.54
CA LYS A 25 -6.60 -22.56 10.39
C LYS A 25 -5.38 -23.06 9.63
N ARG A 26 -5.58 -23.50 8.39
CA ARG A 26 -4.51 -24.00 7.53
C ARG A 26 -3.47 -22.92 7.25
N ALA A 27 -3.87 -21.74 6.83
CA ALA A 27 -2.94 -20.63 6.57
C ALA A 27 -2.11 -20.26 7.81
N LEU A 28 -2.74 -20.22 8.99
CA LEU A 28 -2.07 -19.98 10.26
C LEU A 28 -1.03 -21.07 10.57
N LEU A 29 -1.39 -22.34 10.41
CA LEU A 29 -0.49 -23.47 10.63
C LEU A 29 0.69 -23.46 9.65
N LEU A 30 0.44 -23.20 8.36
CA LEU A 30 1.50 -23.12 7.35
C LEU A 30 2.52 -22.02 7.67
N ASN A 31 2.04 -20.85 8.10
CA ASN A 31 2.89 -19.71 8.47
C ASN A 31 3.71 -19.94 9.75
N VAL A 32 3.22 -20.80 10.65
CA VAL A 32 3.98 -21.25 11.83
C VAL A 32 5.06 -22.26 11.43
N VAL A 33 4.75 -23.16 10.49
CA VAL A 33 5.70 -24.17 9.99
C VAL A 33 6.82 -23.51 9.20
N ASP A 34 6.49 -22.60 8.28
CA ASP A 34 7.46 -21.80 7.51
C ASP A 34 7.20 -20.28 7.71
N PRO A 35 7.82 -19.64 8.72
CA PRO A 35 7.70 -18.20 8.93
C PRO A 35 8.22 -17.35 7.76
N THR A 36 9.02 -17.93 6.85
CA THR A 36 9.57 -17.22 5.69
C THR A 36 8.55 -17.06 4.55
N LEU A 37 7.31 -17.52 4.76
CA LEU A 37 6.19 -17.30 3.86
C LEU A 37 5.80 -15.82 3.74
N GLY A 38 6.11 -14.99 4.74
CA GLY A 38 5.83 -13.55 4.70
C GLY A 38 4.50 -13.16 5.32
N GLY A 39 3.97 -13.96 6.25
CA GLY A 39 2.79 -13.63 7.04
C GLY A 39 1.45 -14.01 6.43
N VAL A 40 0.42 -13.98 7.27
CA VAL A 40 -0.98 -14.28 6.89
C VAL A 40 -1.82 -13.02 7.05
N LEU A 41 -2.62 -12.76 6.02
CA LEU A 41 -3.59 -11.68 5.98
C LEU A 41 -5.00 -12.25 6.04
N ILE A 42 -5.73 -11.95 7.11
CA ILE A 42 -7.07 -12.47 7.36
C ILE A 42 -8.09 -11.35 7.08
N LYS A 43 -8.83 -11.49 5.98
CA LYS A 43 -9.91 -10.58 5.59
C LYS A 43 -11.24 -11.16 6.05
N GLY A 44 -12.12 -10.34 6.60
CA GLY A 44 -13.47 -10.78 6.92
C GLY A 44 -14.20 -9.81 7.82
N GLU A 45 -15.48 -10.04 8.02
CA GLU A 45 -16.34 -9.22 8.87
C GLU A 45 -15.98 -9.34 10.36
N ARG A 46 -16.54 -8.44 11.17
CA ARG A 46 -16.43 -8.51 12.63
C ARG A 46 -17.20 -9.73 13.14
N GLY A 47 -16.73 -10.34 14.24
CA GLY A 47 -17.37 -11.51 14.85
C GLY A 47 -16.98 -12.87 14.24
N THR A 48 -16.05 -12.92 13.28
CA THR A 48 -15.57 -14.16 12.64
C THR A 48 -14.45 -14.88 13.41
N ALA A 49 -14.31 -14.65 14.72
CA ALA A 49 -13.31 -15.30 15.60
C ALA A 49 -11.82 -15.14 15.19
N LYS A 50 -11.47 -14.14 14.36
CA LYS A 50 -10.10 -13.86 13.88
C LYS A 50 -9.08 -13.75 15.02
N SER A 51 -9.35 -12.90 16.00
CA SER A 51 -8.46 -12.68 17.16
C SER A 51 -8.39 -13.90 18.09
N THR A 52 -9.51 -14.60 18.27
CA THR A 52 -9.59 -15.84 19.05
C THR A 52 -8.71 -16.93 18.46
N GLY A 53 -8.74 -17.11 17.13
CA GLY A 53 -7.92 -18.11 16.43
C GLY A 53 -6.42 -17.88 16.59
N VAL A 54 -5.96 -16.63 16.51
CA VAL A 54 -4.54 -16.30 16.68
C VAL A 54 -4.08 -16.48 18.13
N ARG A 55 -4.92 -16.13 19.12
CA ARG A 55 -4.62 -16.36 20.54
C ARG A 55 -4.56 -17.86 20.86
N ALA A 56 -5.50 -18.63 20.34
CA ALA A 56 -5.52 -20.08 20.46
C ALA A 56 -4.26 -20.72 19.86
N LEU A 57 -3.82 -20.22 18.70
CA LEU A 57 -2.58 -20.67 18.06
C LEU A 57 -1.35 -20.40 18.94
N ALA A 58 -1.25 -19.23 19.57
CA ALA A 58 -0.10 -18.90 20.41
C ALA A 58 0.04 -19.85 21.61
N ASP A 59 -1.08 -20.29 22.20
CA ASP A 59 -1.10 -21.21 23.34
C ASP A 59 -0.86 -22.68 22.93
N LEU A 60 -1.14 -23.03 21.67
CA LEU A 60 -0.85 -24.33 21.08
C LEU A 60 0.65 -24.58 20.87
N LEU A 61 1.45 -23.52 20.66
CA LEU A 61 2.86 -23.67 20.30
C LEU A 61 3.72 -24.19 21.46
N PRO A 62 4.73 -25.02 21.16
CA PRO A 62 5.62 -25.57 22.18
C PRO A 62 6.44 -24.47 22.88
N LEU A 63 6.90 -24.77 24.09
CA LEU A 63 7.82 -23.90 24.82
C LEU A 63 9.13 -23.73 24.04
N ILE A 64 9.70 -22.52 24.10
CA ILE A 64 10.97 -22.17 23.48
C ILE A 64 12.06 -21.99 24.54
N ARG A 65 13.26 -22.49 24.25
CA ARG A 65 14.47 -22.26 25.06
C ARG A 65 14.97 -20.84 24.83
N VAL A 66 15.18 -20.08 25.90
CA VAL A 66 15.66 -18.69 25.85
C VAL A 66 16.74 -18.44 26.90
N VAL A 67 17.68 -17.53 26.60
CA VAL A 67 18.66 -17.05 27.58
C VAL A 67 17.94 -16.26 28.68
N GLU A 68 18.22 -16.61 29.94
CA GLU A 68 17.63 -15.95 31.11
C GLU A 68 17.99 -14.46 31.16
N ASN A 69 17.00 -13.63 31.49
CA ASN A 69 17.09 -12.17 31.56
C ASN A 69 17.50 -11.48 30.25
N CYS A 70 17.32 -12.14 29.09
CA CYS A 70 17.50 -11.52 27.79
C CYS A 70 16.21 -10.83 27.31
N PRO A 71 16.21 -9.51 27.05
CA PRO A 71 15.02 -8.81 26.55
C PRO A 71 14.62 -9.27 25.14
N PHE A 72 15.58 -9.74 24.34
CA PHE A 72 15.38 -10.20 22.97
C PHE A 72 15.09 -11.71 22.85
N ARG A 73 14.99 -12.44 23.98
CA ARG A 73 14.71 -13.89 23.99
C ARG A 73 15.62 -14.73 23.08
N CYS A 74 16.91 -14.38 23.06
CA CYS A 74 17.91 -15.04 22.21
C CYS A 74 17.93 -16.55 22.41
N ASP A 75 18.09 -17.26 21.30
CA ASP A 75 18.25 -18.71 21.29
C ASP A 75 19.67 -19.08 21.79
N PRO A 76 19.80 -19.89 22.84
CA PRO A 76 21.12 -20.34 23.30
C PRO A 76 21.89 -21.15 22.23
N ASP A 77 21.19 -21.80 21.29
CA ASP A 77 21.80 -22.69 20.30
C ASP A 77 22.17 -21.97 18.98
N ALA A 78 21.82 -20.68 18.82
CA ALA A 78 22.09 -19.89 17.61
C ALA A 78 22.91 -18.61 17.90
N PRO A 79 24.26 -18.68 17.94
CA PRO A 79 25.14 -17.57 18.29
C PRO A 79 25.04 -16.34 17.36
N ASP A 80 24.75 -16.54 16.07
CA ASP A 80 24.68 -15.48 15.08
C ASP A 80 23.56 -14.46 15.37
N ASP A 81 22.47 -14.95 15.97
CA ASP A 81 21.28 -14.19 16.33
C ASP A 81 21.35 -13.59 17.73
N TRP A 82 22.45 -13.79 18.47
CA TRP A 82 22.59 -13.22 19.81
C TRP A 82 22.59 -11.70 19.78
N CYS A 83 21.85 -11.12 20.71
CA CYS A 83 21.89 -9.69 20.95
C CYS A 83 23.25 -9.24 21.52
N PRO A 84 23.60 -7.95 21.45
CA PRO A 84 24.88 -7.44 21.93
C PRO A 84 25.15 -7.70 23.43
N SER A 85 24.12 -7.89 24.26
CA SER A 85 24.30 -8.25 25.68
C SER A 85 24.62 -9.74 25.85
N CYS A 86 23.92 -10.64 25.15
CA CYS A 86 24.23 -12.08 25.16
C CYS A 86 25.63 -12.36 24.62
N ARG A 87 26.05 -11.71 23.52
CA ARG A 87 27.43 -11.83 23.00
C ARG A 87 28.47 -11.40 24.01
N ARG A 88 28.25 -10.29 24.73
CA ARG A 88 29.15 -9.83 25.79
C ARG A 88 29.22 -10.80 26.97
N ARG A 89 28.07 -11.33 27.42
CA ARG A 89 27.99 -12.33 28.50
C ARG A 89 28.73 -13.63 28.14
N ALA A 90 28.59 -14.09 26.90
CA ALA A 90 29.31 -15.25 26.40
C ALA A 90 30.83 -14.98 26.32
N ALA A 91 31.24 -13.80 25.83
CA ALA A 91 32.65 -13.41 25.75
C ALA A 91 33.33 -13.28 27.13
N SER A 92 32.57 -12.97 28.19
CA SER A 92 33.07 -12.96 29.57
C SER A 92 33.25 -14.34 30.20
N GLY A 93 33.06 -15.44 29.45
CA GLY A 93 33.41 -16.80 29.87
C GLY A 93 32.42 -17.49 30.83
N GLY A 94 31.23 -16.93 31.05
CA GLY A 94 30.19 -17.55 31.88
C GLY A 94 29.17 -18.36 31.07
N PRO A 95 28.64 -19.49 31.57
CA PRO A 95 27.54 -20.20 30.93
C PRO A 95 26.30 -19.29 30.86
N LEU A 96 25.61 -19.31 29.72
CA LEU A 96 24.34 -18.60 29.57
C LEU A 96 23.23 -19.46 30.23
N PRO A 97 22.63 -19.03 31.37
CA PRO A 97 21.50 -19.74 31.94
C PRO A 97 20.34 -19.78 30.95
N VAL A 98 19.72 -20.96 30.80
CA VAL A 98 18.63 -21.22 29.85
C VAL A 98 17.35 -21.50 30.62
N VAL A 99 16.26 -20.86 30.20
CA VAL A 99 14.92 -21.11 30.72
C VAL A 99 13.96 -21.40 29.57
N GLU A 100 12.93 -22.20 29.83
CA GLU A 100 11.85 -22.44 28.87
C GLU A 100 10.74 -21.40 29.07
N ARG A 101 10.24 -20.83 27.97
CA ARG A 101 9.15 -19.84 27.99
C ARG A 101 8.14 -20.13 26.89
N LYS A 102 6.88 -19.73 27.11
CA LYS A 102 5.86 -19.73 26.06
C LYS A 102 6.22 -18.75 24.93
N VAL A 103 5.76 -19.08 23.72
CA VAL A 103 5.87 -18.20 22.54
C VAL A 103 5.12 -16.89 22.82
N PRO A 104 5.75 -15.72 22.65
CA PRO A 104 5.07 -14.46 22.89
C PRO A 104 4.07 -14.15 21.77
N LEU A 105 2.88 -13.71 22.17
CA LEU A 105 1.93 -13.04 21.30
C LEU A 105 1.96 -11.54 21.59
N VAL A 106 2.42 -10.75 20.62
CA VAL A 106 2.51 -9.29 20.72
C VAL A 106 1.45 -8.68 19.84
N ASN A 107 0.56 -7.88 20.44
CA ASN A 107 -0.48 -7.15 19.71
C ASN A 107 0.01 -5.75 19.35
N LEU A 108 -0.14 -5.37 18.09
CA LEU A 108 0.17 -4.03 17.59
C LEU A 108 -1.09 -3.15 17.61
N PRO A 109 -1.19 -2.13 18.50
CA PRO A 109 -2.33 -1.23 18.51
C PRO A 109 -2.29 -0.24 17.34
N ILE A 110 -3.46 0.24 16.91
CA ILE A 110 -3.64 1.15 15.76
C ILE A 110 -2.83 2.46 15.93
N GLY A 111 -2.72 2.96 17.17
CA GLY A 111 -1.99 4.20 17.50
C GLY A 111 -0.48 4.01 17.77
N THR A 112 0.13 2.91 17.32
CA THR A 112 1.55 2.65 17.59
C THR A 112 2.45 3.66 16.88
N THR A 113 3.31 4.33 17.63
CA THR A 113 4.37 5.17 17.09
C THR A 113 5.53 4.33 16.58
N GLU A 114 6.27 4.83 15.60
CA GLU A 114 7.46 4.17 15.05
C GLU A 114 8.46 3.79 16.16
N ASP A 115 8.64 4.69 17.12
CA ASP A 115 9.49 4.55 18.31
C ASP A 115 9.10 3.34 19.16
N ARG A 116 7.81 3.11 19.37
CA ARG A 116 7.31 1.97 20.13
C ARG A 116 7.42 0.67 19.34
N LEU A 117 7.31 0.71 18.02
CA LEU A 117 7.47 -0.45 17.15
C LEU A 117 8.94 -0.91 17.11
N LEU A 118 9.83 0.00 16.70
CA LEU A 118 11.25 -0.29 16.47
C LEU A 118 12.07 -0.33 17.76
N GLY A 119 11.72 0.51 18.73
CA GLY A 119 12.51 0.81 19.92
C GLY A 119 13.15 2.21 19.84
N THR A 120 13.44 2.77 21.01
CA THR A 120 14.02 4.11 21.17
C THR A 120 15.47 4.01 21.66
N ILE A 121 16.26 5.06 21.40
CA ILE A 121 17.59 5.23 21.98
C ILE A 121 17.46 6.30 23.06
N ASP A 122 17.79 5.95 24.30
CA ASP A 122 17.79 6.90 25.42
C ASP A 122 19.05 7.79 25.33
N ILE A 123 18.88 8.96 24.71
CA ILE A 123 19.93 9.94 24.50
C ILE A 123 20.41 10.53 25.83
N GLU A 124 19.51 10.74 26.80
CA GLU A 124 19.89 11.31 28.10
C GLU A 124 20.85 10.39 28.84
N LYS A 125 20.53 9.09 28.86
CA LYS A 125 21.39 8.09 29.48
C LYS A 125 22.68 7.92 28.69
N ALA A 126 22.63 7.90 27.36
CA ALA A 126 23.83 7.86 26.53
C ALA A 126 24.78 9.05 26.78
N LEU A 127 24.25 10.26 27.00
CA LEU A 127 25.05 11.45 27.29
C LEU A 127 25.57 11.48 28.74
N LYS A 128 24.78 11.03 29.73
CA LYS A 128 25.15 11.03 31.15
C LYS A 128 26.16 9.92 31.51
N THR A 129 25.97 8.70 31.00
CA THR A 129 26.78 7.52 31.38
C THR A 129 27.75 7.07 30.29
N GLY A 130 27.72 7.68 29.10
CA GLY A 130 28.55 7.27 27.96
C GLY A 130 28.21 5.88 27.39
N THR A 131 27.17 5.23 27.92
CA THR A 131 26.76 3.86 27.53
C THR A 131 25.50 3.91 26.68
N LYS A 132 25.55 3.26 25.51
CA LYS A 132 24.42 3.18 24.57
C LYS A 132 23.26 2.39 25.23
N ALA A 133 22.23 3.08 25.67
CA ALA A 133 21.01 2.49 26.21
C ALA A 133 19.93 2.47 25.13
N PHE A 134 19.63 1.28 24.60
CA PHE A 134 18.54 1.04 23.67
C PHE A 134 17.36 0.43 24.43
N GLU A 135 16.17 1.02 24.28
CA GLU A 135 14.93 0.48 24.82
C GLU A 135 14.25 -0.38 23.75
N PRO A 136 14.01 -1.68 24.03
CA PRO A 136 13.41 -2.59 23.05
C PRO A 136 11.98 -2.17 22.71
N GLY A 137 11.65 -2.17 21.41
CA GLY A 137 10.29 -1.97 20.92
C GLY A 137 9.49 -3.28 20.80
N LEU A 138 8.29 -3.18 20.26
CA LEU A 138 7.39 -4.32 20.04
C LEU A 138 7.99 -5.40 19.12
N LEU A 139 8.81 -5.03 18.14
CA LEU A 139 9.49 -6.00 17.26
C LEU A 139 10.52 -6.85 18.03
N ALA A 140 11.17 -6.28 19.05
CA ALA A 140 12.07 -7.02 19.92
C ALA A 140 11.32 -8.01 20.80
N GLU A 141 10.15 -7.61 21.32
CA GLU A 141 9.27 -8.48 22.11
C GLU A 141 8.66 -9.62 21.28
N ALA A 142 8.37 -9.34 20.00
CA ALA A 142 7.80 -10.31 19.06
C ALA A 142 8.83 -11.33 18.55
N HIS A 143 10.13 -11.14 18.81
CA HIS A 143 11.17 -12.06 18.35
C HIS A 143 10.91 -13.50 18.83
N ARG A 144 10.96 -14.46 17.88
CA ARG A 144 10.58 -15.88 18.04
C ARG A 144 9.14 -16.06 18.53
N GLY A 145 8.28 -15.12 18.17
CA GLY A 145 6.88 -15.02 18.56
C GLY A 145 5.91 -14.83 17.41
N ILE A 146 4.71 -14.37 17.75
CA ILE A 146 3.66 -13.96 16.82
C ILE A 146 3.44 -12.45 16.99
N LEU A 147 3.51 -11.72 15.88
CA LEU A 147 3.09 -10.32 15.80
C LEU A 147 1.67 -10.28 15.23
N TYR A 148 0.69 -9.98 16.08
CA TYR A 148 -0.70 -9.80 15.68
C TYR A 148 -0.98 -8.32 15.43
N VAL A 149 -1.51 -8.02 14.25
CA VAL A 149 -1.88 -6.68 13.84
C VAL A 149 -3.37 -6.65 13.56
N ASP A 150 -4.11 -5.92 14.38
CA ASP A 150 -5.55 -5.74 14.19
C ASP A 150 -5.79 -4.59 13.22
N GLU A 151 -6.69 -4.80 12.25
CA GLU A 151 -7.13 -3.78 11.29
C GLU A 151 -5.94 -3.07 10.61
N VAL A 152 -5.11 -3.84 9.91
CA VAL A 152 -3.89 -3.36 9.22
C VAL A 152 -4.19 -2.19 8.26
N ASN A 153 -5.42 -2.12 7.73
CA ASN A 153 -5.89 -1.05 6.85
C ASN A 153 -5.98 0.32 7.54
N LEU A 154 -6.05 0.38 8.87
CA LEU A 154 -6.12 1.63 9.65
C LEU A 154 -4.73 2.16 10.06
N LEU A 155 -3.69 1.34 9.91
CA LEU A 155 -2.33 1.75 10.24
C LEU A 155 -1.74 2.68 9.20
N ASN A 156 -0.77 3.50 9.65
CA ASN A 156 0.05 4.30 8.73
C ASN A 156 0.88 3.36 7.83
N ASP A 157 0.88 3.63 6.52
CA ASP A 157 1.66 2.92 5.51
C ASP A 157 3.14 2.71 5.93
N GLN A 158 3.75 3.68 6.61
CA GLN A 158 5.14 3.58 7.06
C GLN A 158 5.33 2.49 8.13
N ILE A 159 4.40 2.37 9.08
CA ILE A 159 4.43 1.34 10.12
C ILE A 159 4.27 -0.04 9.49
N VAL A 160 3.38 -0.14 8.50
CA VAL A 160 3.14 -1.37 7.74
C VAL A 160 4.39 -1.81 6.97
N ASP A 161 5.04 -0.88 6.28
CA ASP A 161 6.30 -1.12 5.55
C ASP A 161 7.39 -1.64 6.49
N LEU A 162 7.56 -1.02 7.65
CA LEU A 162 8.59 -1.38 8.64
C LEU A 162 8.44 -2.81 9.19
N PHE A 163 7.24 -3.21 9.62
CA PHE A 163 7.08 -4.57 10.15
C PHE A 163 7.07 -5.63 9.03
N LEU A 164 6.65 -5.30 7.81
CA LEU A 164 6.76 -6.21 6.66
C LEU A 164 8.22 -6.45 6.27
N ASP A 165 9.04 -5.40 6.30
CA ASP A 165 10.48 -5.51 6.05
C ASP A 165 11.20 -6.27 7.17
N ALA A 166 10.82 -6.05 8.43
CA ALA A 166 11.33 -6.82 9.55
C ALA A 166 10.92 -8.31 9.47
N ALA A 167 9.68 -8.60 9.05
CA ALA A 167 9.20 -9.97 8.84
C ALA A 167 9.93 -10.68 7.70
N ALA A 168 10.18 -9.98 6.58
CA ALA A 168 10.87 -10.55 5.42
C ALA A 168 12.38 -10.74 5.66
N SER A 169 13.06 -9.76 6.28
CA SER A 169 14.49 -9.82 6.56
C SER A 169 14.84 -10.63 7.81
N GLY A 170 13.88 -10.79 8.73
CA GLY A 170 14.08 -11.39 10.04
C GLY A 170 14.97 -10.55 10.97
N ARG A 171 15.24 -9.28 10.62
CA ARG A 171 16.08 -8.35 11.40
C ARG A 171 15.40 -7.01 11.50
N ASN A 172 15.48 -6.41 12.68
CA ASN A 172 15.11 -5.02 12.87
C ASN A 172 16.40 -4.17 12.83
N VAL A 173 16.36 -3.07 12.08
CA VAL A 173 17.47 -2.12 11.96
C VAL A 173 16.94 -0.74 12.30
N VAL A 174 17.57 -0.10 13.28
CA VAL A 174 17.21 1.22 13.79
C VAL A 174 18.38 2.15 13.53
N GLU A 175 18.19 3.08 12.59
CA GLU A 175 19.19 4.09 12.22
C GLU A 175 18.67 5.48 12.60
N ARG A 176 19.16 6.03 13.71
CA ARG A 176 18.71 7.31 14.25
C ARG A 176 19.87 8.11 14.85
N GLU A 177 19.86 9.42 14.64
CA GLU A 177 20.85 10.34 15.23
C GLU A 177 22.32 9.92 14.98
N GLY A 178 22.60 9.31 13.81
CA GLY A 178 23.93 8.81 13.45
C GLY A 178 24.35 7.49 14.13
N ILE A 179 23.42 6.82 14.82
CA ILE A 179 23.63 5.52 15.46
C ILE A 179 22.84 4.46 14.69
N SER A 180 23.52 3.41 14.26
CA SER A 180 22.90 2.19 13.70
C SER A 180 22.90 1.08 14.75
N PHE A 181 21.72 0.56 15.06
CA PHE A 181 21.51 -0.58 15.95
C PHE A 181 20.70 -1.64 15.21
N SER A 182 21.11 -2.91 15.28
CA SER A 182 20.38 -4.01 14.65
C SER A 182 20.25 -5.20 15.59
N HIS A 183 19.06 -5.81 15.61
CA HIS A 183 18.80 -7.04 16.35
C HIS A 183 17.97 -8.02 15.51
N ALA A 184 18.03 -9.30 15.86
CA ALA A 184 17.20 -10.31 15.22
C ALA A 184 15.71 -10.09 15.59
N SER A 185 14.81 -10.30 14.63
CA SER A 185 13.38 -10.05 14.75
C SER A 185 12.59 -11.01 13.85
N ARG A 186 12.80 -12.32 14.03
CA ARG A 186 12.08 -13.37 13.31
C ARG A 186 10.78 -13.66 14.03
N PHE A 187 9.64 -13.32 13.44
CA PHE A 187 8.32 -13.52 14.03
C PHE A 187 7.31 -13.94 12.97
N VAL A 188 6.26 -14.61 13.41
CA VAL A 188 5.12 -14.99 12.57
C VAL A 188 4.17 -13.79 12.49
N LEU A 189 4.06 -13.18 11.32
CA LEU A 189 3.16 -12.05 11.11
C LEU A 189 1.73 -12.54 10.85
N VAL A 190 0.77 -12.02 11.61
CA VAL A 190 -0.67 -12.21 11.36
C VAL A 190 -1.36 -10.86 11.37
N GLY A 191 -1.85 -10.44 10.20
CA GLY A 191 -2.62 -9.22 10.04
C GLY A 191 -4.09 -9.52 9.80
N THR A 192 -4.99 -8.77 10.42
CA THR A 192 -6.42 -8.81 10.12
C THR A 192 -6.84 -7.52 9.40
N MET A 193 -7.88 -7.59 8.58
CA MET A 193 -8.51 -6.38 8.05
C MET A 193 -10.01 -6.57 7.88
N ASN A 194 -10.73 -5.44 7.89
CA ASN A 194 -12.10 -5.35 7.46
C ASN A 194 -12.14 -4.68 6.06
N PRO A 195 -12.56 -5.39 5.00
CA PRO A 195 -12.63 -4.80 3.65
C PRO A 195 -13.59 -3.61 3.54
N GLU A 196 -14.56 -3.48 4.45
CA GLU A 196 -15.50 -2.34 4.46
C GLU A 196 -14.85 -1.02 4.90
N GLU A 197 -13.78 -1.08 5.68
CA GLU A 197 -13.12 0.11 6.26
C GLU A 197 -12.00 0.67 5.37
N GLY A 198 -11.70 -0.01 4.25
CA GLY A 198 -10.73 0.45 3.26
C GLY A 198 -9.81 -0.66 2.76
N ASP A 199 -9.32 -0.49 1.52
CA ASP A 199 -8.36 -1.38 0.88
C ASP A 199 -6.91 -1.00 1.23
N LEU A 200 -6.08 -2.00 1.52
CA LEU A 200 -4.63 -1.83 1.60
C LEU A 200 -4.02 -1.57 0.21
N ARG A 201 -2.90 -0.85 0.19
CA ARG A 201 -2.14 -0.62 -1.05
C ARG A 201 -1.73 -1.95 -1.69
N PRO A 202 -1.89 -2.13 -3.02
CA PRO A 202 -1.49 -3.36 -3.71
C PRO A 202 -0.03 -3.76 -3.44
N GLN A 203 0.88 -2.78 -3.31
CA GLN A 203 2.29 -3.05 -3.03
C GLN A 203 2.55 -3.65 -1.63
N LEU A 204 1.73 -3.29 -0.64
CA LEU A 204 1.80 -3.82 0.72
C LEU A 204 1.11 -5.18 0.81
N LEU A 205 -0.04 -5.32 0.13
CA LEU A 205 -0.73 -6.61 -0.02
C LEU A 205 0.20 -7.66 -0.61
N ASP A 206 0.92 -7.34 -1.69
CA ASP A 206 1.85 -8.26 -2.36
C ASP A 206 3.00 -8.75 -1.46
N ARG A 207 3.32 -8.03 -0.38
CA ARG A 207 4.33 -8.46 0.60
C ARG A 207 3.80 -9.50 1.59
N PHE A 208 2.49 -9.62 1.77
CA PHE A 208 1.92 -10.72 2.55
C PHE A 208 2.04 -12.03 1.78
N GLY A 209 2.47 -13.07 2.49
CA GLY A 209 2.61 -14.42 1.93
C GLY A 209 1.28 -15.02 1.52
N LEU A 210 0.39 -15.10 2.49
CA LEU A 210 -0.91 -15.76 2.39
C LEU A 210 -2.04 -14.76 2.68
N SER A 211 -3.16 -14.91 1.98
CA SER A 211 -4.41 -14.19 2.26
C SER A 211 -5.57 -15.16 2.34
N VAL A 212 -6.38 -15.02 3.39
CA VAL A 212 -7.62 -15.79 3.57
C VAL A 212 -8.77 -14.82 3.71
N THR A 213 -9.82 -15.05 2.93
CA THR A 213 -11.10 -14.37 3.12
C THR A 213 -12.02 -15.28 3.92
N ILE A 214 -12.45 -14.80 5.08
CA ILE A 214 -13.39 -15.49 5.97
C ILE A 214 -14.77 -14.87 5.73
N GLN A 215 -15.69 -15.72 5.30
CA GLN A 215 -17.10 -15.42 5.26
C GLN A 215 -17.75 -15.88 6.57
N GLY A 216 -18.84 -15.23 6.97
CA GLY A 216 -19.67 -15.72 8.06
C GLY A 216 -20.17 -17.12 7.72
N ILE A 217 -20.13 -18.03 8.70
CA ILE A 217 -20.73 -19.36 8.55
C ILE A 217 -22.24 -19.18 8.35
N GLU A 218 -22.80 -19.74 7.28
CA GLU A 218 -24.23 -19.61 6.95
C GLU A 218 -25.06 -20.79 7.46
N SER A 219 -24.46 -21.97 7.61
CA SER A 219 -25.13 -23.16 8.16
C SER A 219 -25.60 -22.91 9.60
N VAL A 220 -26.88 -23.21 9.85
CA VAL A 220 -27.49 -23.10 11.18
C VAL A 220 -26.85 -24.10 12.13
N GLU A 221 -26.56 -25.31 11.65
CA GLU A 221 -25.95 -26.39 12.43
C GLU A 221 -24.57 -25.97 12.97
N GLU A 222 -23.70 -25.45 12.10
CA GLU A 222 -22.37 -24.97 12.50
C GLU A 222 -22.45 -23.75 13.42
N ARG A 223 -23.38 -22.82 13.19
CA ARG A 223 -23.61 -21.67 14.08
C ARG A 223 -24.04 -22.11 15.48
N VAL A 224 -24.98 -23.04 15.57
CA VAL A 224 -25.44 -23.60 16.84
C VAL A 224 -24.28 -24.28 17.57
N GLU A 225 -23.43 -25.01 16.85
CA GLU A 225 -22.25 -25.66 17.43
C GLU A 225 -21.24 -24.65 17.99
N ILE A 226 -20.99 -23.53 17.29
CA ILE A 226 -20.14 -22.45 17.80
C ILE A 226 -20.69 -21.88 19.11
N VAL A 227 -22.00 -21.60 19.15
CA VAL A 227 -22.65 -21.06 20.34
C VAL A 227 -22.59 -22.07 21.50
N LYS A 228 -22.86 -23.35 21.25
CA LYS A 228 -22.74 -24.41 22.26
C LYS A 228 -21.33 -24.50 22.84
N ARG A 229 -20.31 -24.60 21.99
CA ARG A 229 -18.90 -24.67 22.43
C ARG A 229 -18.47 -23.41 23.20
N ARG A 230 -18.98 -22.24 22.80
CA ARG A 230 -18.69 -20.99 23.48
C ARG A 230 -19.32 -20.94 24.87
N LEU A 231 -20.59 -21.33 25.00
CA LEU A 231 -21.29 -21.39 26.29
C LEU A 231 -20.67 -22.44 27.22
N GLU A 232 -20.28 -23.62 26.70
CA GLU A 232 -19.57 -24.64 27.48
C GLU A 232 -18.22 -24.12 28.00
N PHE A 233 -17.47 -23.40 27.16
CA PHE A 233 -16.20 -22.79 27.57
C PHE A 233 -16.40 -21.68 28.62
N GLU A 234 -17.48 -20.90 28.54
CA GLU A 234 -17.79 -19.87 29.54
C GLU A 234 -18.28 -20.47 30.86
N ALA A 235 -18.97 -21.62 30.83
CA ALA A 235 -19.45 -22.32 32.02
C ALA A 235 -18.32 -23.04 32.77
N ASP A 236 -17.45 -23.77 32.07
CA ASP A 236 -16.29 -24.46 32.65
C ASP A 236 -15.08 -24.42 31.68
N PRO A 237 -14.27 -23.35 31.76
CA PRO A 237 -13.09 -23.20 30.92
C PRO A 237 -12.03 -24.28 31.11
N GLU A 238 -11.84 -24.76 32.35
CA GLU A 238 -10.80 -25.74 32.68
C GLU A 238 -11.19 -27.14 32.19
N GLY A 239 -12.42 -27.57 32.47
CA GLY A 239 -12.93 -28.84 31.97
C GLY A 239 -13.06 -28.85 30.44
N PHE A 240 -13.41 -27.73 29.81
CA PHE A 240 -13.40 -27.62 28.35
C PHE A 240 -11.99 -27.80 27.78
N ARG A 241 -10.97 -27.11 28.34
CA ARG A 241 -9.59 -27.27 27.87
C ARG A 241 -9.06 -28.67 28.09
N ALA A 242 -9.40 -29.31 29.22
CA ALA A 242 -9.00 -30.70 29.48
C ALA A 242 -9.52 -31.67 28.40
N ARG A 243 -10.77 -31.49 27.96
CA ARG A 243 -11.37 -32.31 26.87
C ARG A 243 -10.62 -32.17 25.54
N TRP A 244 -10.17 -30.95 25.20
CA TRP A 244 -9.50 -30.67 23.92
C TRP A 244 -7.96 -30.72 23.99
N ALA A 245 -7.39 -30.89 25.17
CA ALA A 245 -5.94 -30.87 25.38
C ALA A 245 -5.20 -31.98 24.65
N GLU A 246 -5.83 -33.14 24.39
CA GLU A 246 -5.23 -34.22 23.62
C GLU A 246 -5.14 -33.85 22.13
N ALA A 247 -6.20 -33.30 21.55
CA ALA A 247 -6.23 -32.83 20.17
C ALA A 247 -5.22 -31.70 19.93
N ASP A 248 -5.12 -30.73 20.84
CA ASP A 248 -4.14 -29.65 20.77
C ASP A 248 -2.70 -30.20 20.92
N ARG A 249 -2.46 -31.17 21.82
CA ARG A 249 -1.14 -31.82 21.94
C ARG A 249 -0.75 -32.58 20.67
N GLU A 250 -1.69 -33.25 20.02
CA GLU A 250 -1.44 -33.91 18.74
C GLU A 250 -1.07 -32.90 17.65
N LEU A 251 -1.83 -31.81 17.54
CA LEU A 251 -1.55 -30.77 16.56
C LEU A 251 -0.21 -30.06 16.83
N ALA A 252 0.14 -29.81 18.09
CA ALA A 252 1.43 -29.26 18.48
C ALA A 252 2.60 -30.20 18.09
N ARG A 253 2.45 -31.52 18.29
CA ARG A 253 3.43 -32.53 17.83
C ARG A 253 3.57 -32.53 16.31
N ARG A 254 2.45 -32.44 15.57
CA ARG A 254 2.47 -32.33 14.10
C ARG A 254 3.22 -31.08 13.63
N ILE A 255 2.97 -29.92 14.24
CA ILE A 255 3.68 -28.67 13.92
C ILE A 255 5.20 -28.82 14.17
N ALA A 256 5.58 -29.39 15.32
CA ALA A 256 6.98 -29.61 15.66
C ALA A 256 7.68 -30.55 14.66
N SER A 257 7.03 -31.66 14.29
CA SER A 257 7.53 -32.59 13.27
C SER A 257 7.58 -31.97 11.88
N ALA A 258 6.61 -31.11 11.52
CA ALA A 258 6.59 -30.43 10.23
C ALA A 258 7.76 -29.45 10.10
N ARG A 259 8.08 -28.71 11.17
CA ARG A 259 9.22 -27.77 11.19
C ARG A 259 10.56 -28.47 11.00
N SER A 260 10.75 -29.67 11.56
CA SER A 260 12.00 -30.43 11.36
C SER A 260 12.11 -31.02 9.95
N ARG A 261 10.98 -31.42 9.33
CA ARG A 261 10.92 -32.01 7.98
C ARG A 261 10.85 -31.00 6.84
N LEU A 262 10.58 -29.72 7.13
CA LEU A 262 10.38 -28.69 6.10
C LEU A 262 11.55 -28.60 5.11
N HIS A 263 12.79 -28.76 5.58
CA HIS A 263 13.99 -28.69 4.75
C HIS A 263 14.26 -29.97 3.95
N SER A 264 13.77 -31.12 4.40
CA SER A 264 13.93 -32.41 3.71
C SER A 264 12.79 -32.72 2.74
N THR A 265 11.70 -31.94 2.76
CA THR A 265 10.55 -32.16 1.89
C THR A 265 10.89 -31.77 0.46
N ALA A 266 10.95 -32.76 -0.44
CA ALA A 266 11.33 -32.59 -1.83
C ALA A 266 10.15 -32.14 -2.70
N PHE A 267 10.47 -31.46 -3.80
CA PHE A 267 9.51 -31.13 -4.86
C PHE A 267 10.19 -31.32 -6.22
N THR A 268 9.40 -31.62 -7.24
CA THR A 268 9.88 -31.86 -8.60
C THR A 268 9.98 -30.57 -9.41
N GLU A 269 10.80 -30.56 -10.45
CA GLU A 269 10.88 -29.43 -11.39
C GLU A 269 9.53 -29.20 -12.11
N GLU A 270 8.76 -30.26 -12.32
CA GLU A 270 7.41 -30.17 -12.90
C GLU A 270 6.47 -29.32 -12.04
N LEU A 271 6.48 -29.48 -10.72
CA LEU A 271 5.66 -28.67 -9.81
C LEU A 271 6.08 -27.20 -9.83
N LEU A 272 7.38 -26.91 -9.97
CA LEU A 272 7.87 -25.53 -10.15
C LEU A 272 7.36 -24.90 -11.45
N GLN A 273 7.40 -25.66 -12.55
CA GLN A 273 6.88 -25.21 -13.84
C GLN A 273 5.37 -24.95 -13.74
N ARG A 274 4.64 -25.85 -13.09
CA ARG A 274 3.20 -25.72 -12.88
C ARG A 274 2.84 -24.50 -12.03
N ALA A 275 3.53 -24.28 -10.92
CA ALA A 275 3.37 -23.08 -10.10
C ALA A 275 3.58 -21.79 -10.93
N SER A 276 4.65 -21.78 -11.74
CA SER A 276 4.98 -20.64 -12.61
C SER A 276 3.92 -20.38 -13.67
N ARG A 277 3.38 -21.44 -14.29
CA ARG A 277 2.29 -21.30 -15.28
C ARG A 277 1.01 -20.77 -14.65
N ILE A 278 0.65 -21.24 -13.47
CA ILE A 278 -0.53 -20.75 -12.73
C ILE A 278 -0.36 -19.25 -12.42
N ALA A 279 0.82 -18.84 -11.92
CA ALA A 279 1.10 -17.43 -11.63
C ALA A 279 0.96 -16.54 -12.88
N VAL A 280 1.53 -16.97 -14.02
CA VAL A 280 1.44 -16.25 -15.30
C VAL A 280 0.00 -16.19 -15.80
N ALA A 281 -0.74 -17.30 -15.77
CA ALA A 281 -2.12 -17.38 -16.22
C ALA A 281 -3.07 -16.49 -15.39
N MET A 282 -2.76 -16.30 -14.11
CA MET A 282 -3.50 -15.44 -13.18
C MET A 282 -3.02 -13.98 -13.19
N GLY A 283 -2.04 -13.64 -14.04
CA GLY A 283 -1.57 -12.28 -14.27
C GLY A 283 -0.85 -11.65 -13.07
N THR A 284 -0.24 -12.44 -12.19
CA THR A 284 0.49 -11.92 -11.02
C THR A 284 1.79 -11.22 -11.42
N ASP A 285 2.20 -10.20 -10.66
CA ASP A 285 3.45 -9.48 -10.91
C ASP A 285 4.65 -10.13 -10.21
N GLY A 286 5.74 -10.35 -10.95
CA GLY A 286 7.00 -10.86 -10.43
C GLY A 286 6.95 -12.31 -9.93
N HIS A 287 7.99 -12.73 -9.21
CA HIS A 287 8.20 -14.13 -8.80
C HIS A 287 7.75 -14.46 -7.37
N ARG A 288 7.13 -13.50 -6.68
CA ARG A 288 6.73 -13.68 -5.28
C ARG A 288 5.61 -14.69 -5.14
N ALA A 289 4.67 -14.71 -6.10
CA ALA A 289 3.62 -15.71 -6.15
C ALA A 289 4.20 -17.12 -6.29
N ASP A 290 5.14 -17.32 -7.21
CA ASP A 290 5.81 -18.61 -7.44
C ASP A 290 6.47 -19.14 -6.16
N ILE A 291 7.29 -18.29 -5.53
CA ILE A 291 8.03 -18.65 -4.31
C ILE A 291 7.07 -18.95 -3.16
N ALA A 292 6.05 -18.10 -2.95
CA ALA A 292 5.10 -18.28 -1.87
C ALA A 292 4.25 -19.55 -2.07
N MET A 293 3.81 -19.85 -3.29
CA MET A 293 3.07 -21.08 -3.60
C MET A 293 3.89 -22.32 -3.29
N MET A 294 5.15 -22.37 -3.71
CA MET A 294 6.01 -23.52 -3.46
C MET A 294 6.34 -23.69 -1.99
N LYS A 295 6.65 -22.61 -1.28
CA LYS A 295 6.87 -22.66 0.18
C LYS A 295 5.62 -23.13 0.91
N ALA A 296 4.44 -22.65 0.52
CA ALA A 296 3.18 -23.02 1.16
C ALA A 296 2.83 -24.48 0.90
N ALA A 297 3.03 -24.96 -0.35
CA ALA A 297 2.84 -26.35 -0.72
C ALA A 297 3.79 -27.28 0.04
N ARG A 298 5.07 -26.89 0.18
CA ARG A 298 6.06 -27.63 0.97
C ARG A 298 5.71 -27.67 2.46
N ALA A 299 5.33 -26.54 3.04
CA ALA A 299 4.86 -26.49 4.43
C ALA A 299 3.61 -27.36 4.64
N ASN A 300 2.75 -27.46 3.63
CA ASN A 300 1.55 -28.28 3.66
C ASN A 300 1.87 -29.77 3.66
N ALA A 301 2.75 -30.20 2.75
CA ALA A 301 3.24 -31.58 2.69
C ALA A 301 3.92 -32.00 4.01
N ALA A 302 4.78 -31.12 4.56
CA ALA A 302 5.45 -31.35 5.84
C ALA A 302 4.45 -31.46 7.01
N LEU A 303 3.38 -30.65 7.01
CA LEU A 303 2.33 -30.70 8.04
C LEU A 303 1.45 -31.96 7.97
N GLU A 304 1.29 -32.54 6.77
CA GLU A 304 0.69 -33.86 6.57
C GLU A 304 1.68 -35.02 6.80
N GLY A 305 2.94 -34.72 7.13
CA GLY A 305 3.97 -35.73 7.38
C GLY A 305 4.47 -36.43 6.13
N ARG A 306 4.25 -35.87 4.94
CA ARG A 306 4.73 -36.38 3.64
C ARG A 306 6.09 -35.78 3.29
N ASP A 307 6.94 -36.59 2.66
CA ASP A 307 8.29 -36.17 2.25
C ASP A 307 8.35 -35.56 0.83
N ALA A 308 7.26 -35.66 0.07
CA ALA A 308 7.13 -35.08 -1.27
C ALA A 308 5.86 -34.24 -1.41
N VAL A 309 5.99 -33.10 -2.10
CA VAL A 309 4.88 -32.19 -2.42
C VAL A 309 3.99 -32.79 -3.51
N THR A 310 2.67 -32.70 -3.36
CA THR A 310 1.69 -33.17 -4.35
C THR A 310 1.01 -32.03 -5.10
N ALA A 311 0.27 -32.36 -6.16
CA ALA A 311 -0.55 -31.39 -6.90
C ALA A 311 -1.63 -30.73 -6.01
N ASP A 312 -2.21 -31.47 -5.06
CA ASP A 312 -3.23 -30.95 -4.16
C ASP A 312 -2.66 -29.92 -3.19
N ASP A 313 -1.40 -30.10 -2.76
CA ASP A 313 -0.69 -29.10 -1.97
C ASP A 313 -0.52 -27.80 -2.73
N LEU A 314 -0.16 -27.91 -4.01
CA LEU A 314 -0.02 -26.75 -4.89
C LEU A 314 -1.37 -26.06 -5.13
N HIS A 315 -2.46 -26.82 -5.30
CA HIS A 315 -3.81 -26.27 -5.43
C HIS A 315 -4.21 -25.47 -4.18
N LEU A 316 -4.01 -26.04 -2.99
CA LEU A 316 -4.30 -25.35 -1.73
C LEU A 316 -3.42 -24.11 -1.57
N ALA A 317 -2.13 -24.21 -1.87
CA ALA A 317 -1.20 -23.10 -1.82
C ALA A 317 -1.60 -21.97 -2.77
N ALA A 318 -1.98 -22.30 -4.02
CA ALA A 318 -2.45 -21.33 -5.00
C ALA A 318 -3.67 -20.56 -4.49
N ARG A 319 -4.64 -21.25 -3.86
CA ARG A 319 -5.84 -20.62 -3.27
C ARG A 319 -5.48 -19.59 -2.19
N LEU A 320 -4.47 -19.88 -1.37
CA LEU A 320 -4.04 -19.00 -0.28
C LEU A 320 -3.13 -17.85 -0.74
N VAL A 321 -2.29 -18.08 -1.77
CA VAL A 321 -1.28 -17.11 -2.21
C VAL A 321 -1.81 -16.14 -3.25
N LEU A 322 -2.66 -16.60 -4.17
CA LEU A 322 -3.10 -15.80 -5.31
C LEU A 322 -4.28 -14.89 -4.98
N ALA A 323 -5.06 -15.20 -3.93
CA ALA A 323 -6.28 -14.47 -3.56
C ALA A 323 -6.12 -12.94 -3.46
N HIS A 324 -4.93 -12.45 -3.11
CA HIS A 324 -4.63 -11.02 -3.01
C HIS A 324 -3.63 -10.49 -4.05
N ARG A 325 -3.15 -11.36 -4.95
CA ARG A 325 -2.13 -11.04 -5.98
C ARG A 325 -2.67 -10.95 -7.40
N VAL A 326 -3.91 -11.41 -7.64
CA VAL A 326 -4.58 -11.27 -8.94
C VAL A 326 -4.82 -9.79 -9.25
N LYS A 327 -4.54 -9.39 -10.49
CA LYS A 327 -4.72 -8.01 -10.95
C LYS A 327 -6.18 -7.59 -10.87
N LYS A 328 -6.43 -6.49 -10.16
CA LYS A 328 -7.69 -5.76 -10.20
C LYS A 328 -7.72 -4.93 -11.49
N THR A 329 -8.45 -5.35 -12.51
CA THR A 329 -8.95 -4.41 -13.51
C THR A 329 -9.98 -3.50 -12.82
N PRO A 330 -10.02 -2.18 -13.08
CA PRO A 330 -10.90 -1.25 -12.36
C PRO A 330 -12.40 -1.58 -12.42
N LEU A 331 -12.81 -2.44 -13.37
CA LEU A 331 -14.19 -2.80 -13.68
C LEU A 331 -14.59 -4.20 -13.18
N GLU A 332 -13.65 -5.09 -12.87
CA GLU A 332 -13.96 -6.48 -12.46
C GLU A 332 -13.73 -6.67 -10.96
N LYS A 333 -14.62 -7.42 -10.30
CA LYS A 333 -14.38 -7.90 -8.94
C LYS A 333 -13.22 -8.89 -9.00
N ALA A 334 -12.18 -8.66 -8.19
CA ALA A 334 -11.09 -9.60 -8.00
C ALA A 334 -11.55 -10.76 -7.14
N GLU A 335 -12.39 -11.62 -7.72
CA GLU A 335 -12.68 -12.93 -7.18
C GLU A 335 -11.80 -13.92 -7.92
N LEU A 336 -11.13 -14.78 -7.15
CA LEU A 336 -10.34 -15.85 -7.72
C LEU A 336 -11.31 -16.82 -8.38
N ASP A 337 -11.32 -16.88 -9.71
CA ASP A 337 -12.17 -17.80 -10.45
C ASP A 337 -11.68 -19.24 -10.16
N GLU A 338 -12.33 -19.88 -9.19
CA GLU A 338 -12.02 -21.25 -8.78
C GLU A 338 -12.27 -22.24 -9.92
N GLY A 339 -13.18 -21.93 -10.84
CA GLY A 339 -13.44 -22.72 -12.04
C GLY A 339 -12.24 -22.69 -12.97
N LYS A 340 -11.77 -21.49 -13.32
CA LYS A 340 -10.57 -21.31 -14.15
C LYS A 340 -9.31 -21.92 -13.50
N LEU A 341 -9.15 -21.79 -12.18
CA LEU A 341 -8.03 -22.43 -11.47
C LEU A 341 -8.10 -23.95 -11.58
N LYS A 342 -9.28 -24.56 -11.38
CA LYS A 342 -9.48 -26.01 -11.52
C LYS A 342 -9.26 -26.48 -12.96
N GLU A 343 -9.74 -25.74 -13.95
CA GLU A 343 -9.52 -26.07 -15.37
C GLU A 343 -8.04 -26.04 -15.75
N LEU A 344 -7.30 -25.00 -15.34
CA LEU A 344 -5.86 -24.91 -15.58
C LEU A 344 -5.09 -26.06 -14.92
N LEU A 345 -5.53 -26.47 -13.72
CA LEU A 345 -4.95 -27.61 -13.04
C LEU A 345 -5.30 -28.93 -13.73
N GLN A 346 -6.55 -29.13 -14.16
CA GLN A 346 -7.01 -30.37 -14.80
C GLN A 346 -6.46 -30.56 -16.21
N ALA A 347 -6.40 -29.50 -17.02
CA ALA A 347 -5.90 -29.55 -18.39
C ALA A 347 -4.45 -30.06 -18.49
N GLU A 348 -3.64 -29.83 -17.46
CA GLU A 348 -2.23 -30.23 -17.42
C GLU A 348 -1.98 -31.64 -16.88
N THR A 349 -2.87 -32.18 -16.03
CA THR A 349 -2.76 -33.59 -15.57
C THR A 349 -2.81 -34.60 -16.72
N SER A 350 -3.42 -34.23 -17.85
CA SER A 350 -3.53 -35.04 -19.07
C SER A 350 -2.30 -34.99 -19.99
N ALA A 351 -1.34 -34.07 -19.78
CA ALA A 351 -0.22 -33.84 -20.70
C ALA A 351 1.13 -34.39 -20.20
N ALA A 352 1.20 -34.94 -18.97
CA ALA A 352 2.47 -35.29 -18.32
C ALA A 352 2.62 -36.81 -18.11
N ALA A 353 3.28 -37.47 -19.06
CA ALA A 353 3.87 -38.80 -18.91
C ALA A 353 5.37 -38.76 -19.25
N GLY A 354 6.09 -37.78 -18.70
CA GLY A 354 7.55 -37.67 -18.76
C GLY A 354 8.16 -37.97 -17.39
N GLU A 355 9.33 -38.61 -17.36
CA GLU A 355 10.03 -38.96 -16.12
C GLU A 355 10.24 -37.73 -15.21
N ALA A 356 9.62 -37.75 -14.03
CA ALA A 356 9.75 -36.70 -13.02
C ALA A 356 11.19 -36.69 -12.47
N ARG A 357 12.00 -35.70 -12.88
CA ARG A 357 13.33 -35.47 -12.32
C ARG A 357 13.23 -34.67 -11.02
N GLU A 358 13.92 -35.15 -9.99
CA GLU A 358 14.07 -34.43 -8.72
C GLU A 358 14.86 -33.14 -8.95
N TRP A 359 14.37 -32.02 -8.39
CA TRP A 359 15.03 -30.73 -8.54
C TRP A 359 16.27 -30.67 -7.64
N VAL A 360 17.45 -30.51 -8.25
CA VAL A 360 18.71 -30.30 -7.54
C VAL A 360 19.14 -28.84 -7.73
N PRO A 361 19.43 -28.09 -6.65
CA PRO A 361 19.91 -26.71 -6.77
C PRO A 361 21.22 -26.67 -7.56
N VAL A 362 21.19 -26.12 -8.77
CA VAL A 362 22.40 -25.91 -9.56
C VAL A 362 23.15 -24.71 -8.97
N HIS A 363 24.27 -24.96 -8.29
CA HIS A 363 25.09 -23.92 -7.63
C HIS A 363 25.83 -22.99 -8.59
N GLN A 364 25.76 -23.26 -9.88
CA GLN A 364 26.31 -22.42 -10.93
C GLN A 364 25.19 -22.14 -11.93
N ASN A 365 25.01 -20.87 -12.30
CA ASN A 365 24.28 -20.57 -13.52
C ASN A 365 24.92 -21.42 -14.61
N ALA A 366 24.20 -22.40 -15.16
CA ALA A 366 24.68 -23.13 -16.31
C ALA A 366 25.15 -22.05 -17.30
N PRO A 367 26.41 -22.10 -17.78
CA PRO A 367 26.87 -21.13 -18.76
C PRO A 367 25.80 -21.14 -19.84
N LYS A 368 25.21 -19.97 -20.14
CA LYS A 368 24.16 -19.87 -21.15
C LYS A 368 24.73 -20.58 -22.37
N HIS A 369 24.28 -21.82 -22.63
CA HIS A 369 24.58 -22.48 -23.88
C HIS A 369 24.18 -21.45 -24.90
N SER A 370 25.11 -21.12 -25.79
CA SER A 370 24.90 -20.19 -26.88
C SER A 370 23.68 -20.69 -27.65
N SER A 371 22.50 -20.25 -27.21
CA SER A 371 21.27 -20.37 -27.93
C SER A 371 21.61 -19.67 -29.21
N LYS A 372 21.86 -20.46 -30.28
CA LYS A 372 22.11 -19.97 -31.63
C LYS A 372 21.24 -18.75 -31.78
N VAL A 373 21.88 -17.58 -31.90
CA VAL A 373 21.18 -16.32 -32.10
C VAL A 373 20.29 -16.58 -33.30
N ARG A 374 18.99 -16.83 -33.05
CA ARG A 374 18.00 -16.83 -34.09
C ARG A 374 18.01 -15.39 -34.53
N THR A 375 18.62 -15.15 -35.68
CA THR A 375 18.54 -13.90 -36.39
C THR A 375 17.04 -13.67 -36.61
N TYR A 376 16.43 -12.90 -35.72
CA TYR A 376 15.06 -12.47 -35.91
C TYR A 376 15.08 -11.57 -37.15
N LYS A 377 14.61 -12.10 -38.28
CA LYS A 377 13.98 -11.24 -39.28
C LYS A 377 12.85 -10.51 -38.54
N ALA A 378 12.86 -9.19 -38.62
CA ALA A 378 11.85 -8.35 -37.98
C ALA A 378 10.45 -8.91 -38.24
N PRO A 379 9.63 -9.16 -37.20
CA PRO A 379 8.27 -9.61 -37.41
C PRO A 379 7.42 -8.38 -37.73
N THR A 380 7.37 -7.98 -39.00
CA THR A 380 6.35 -7.06 -39.52
C THR A 380 5.06 -7.78 -39.95
N GLU A 381 4.92 -9.10 -39.76
CA GLU A 381 3.76 -9.83 -40.31
C GLU A 381 3.04 -10.83 -39.37
N CYS A 382 3.38 -10.93 -38.09
CA CYS A 382 2.61 -11.73 -37.13
C CYS A 382 2.01 -10.87 -36.02
N ALA A 383 1.10 -9.97 -36.40
CA ALA A 383 0.18 -9.29 -35.48
C ALA A 383 -1.15 -8.99 -36.18
N THR A 384 -1.73 -10.00 -36.82
CA THR A 384 -3.15 -10.00 -37.17
C THR A 384 -3.68 -11.36 -36.79
N HIS A 385 -4.91 -11.43 -36.27
CA HIS A 385 -5.57 -12.65 -35.76
C HIS A 385 -5.20 -13.04 -34.32
N LEU A 386 -5.63 -12.24 -33.34
CA LEU A 386 -6.19 -12.62 -32.02
C LEU A 386 -6.07 -11.44 -31.04
N CYS A 387 -6.83 -10.37 -31.28
CA CYS A 387 -7.16 -9.34 -30.29
C CYS A 387 -8.37 -8.57 -30.83
N PRO A 388 -9.56 -8.64 -30.22
CA PRO A 388 -10.60 -7.64 -30.46
C PRO A 388 -10.09 -6.32 -29.86
N THR A 389 -9.59 -5.44 -30.74
CA THR A 389 -9.53 -3.97 -30.60
C THR A 389 -9.66 -3.40 -29.19
N ALA A 390 -8.55 -3.39 -28.43
CA ALA A 390 -8.34 -2.44 -27.35
C ALA A 390 -6.96 -1.81 -27.56
N ARG A 391 -6.84 -0.86 -28.50
CA ARG A 391 -5.71 0.06 -28.50
C ARG A 391 -5.83 0.88 -27.22
N SER A 392 -4.97 0.60 -26.24
CA SER A 392 -4.89 1.43 -25.03
C SER A 392 -4.54 2.86 -25.45
N LEU A 393 -5.48 3.78 -25.27
CA LEU A 393 -5.33 5.19 -25.58
C LEU A 393 -4.34 5.80 -24.59
N VAL A 394 -3.14 6.15 -25.05
CA VAL A 394 -2.14 6.83 -24.22
C VAL A 394 -2.31 8.33 -24.38
N VAL A 395 -3.00 8.97 -23.43
CA VAL A 395 -3.19 10.42 -23.43
C VAL A 395 -2.02 11.12 -22.74
N THR A 396 -1.39 12.09 -23.42
CA THR A 396 -0.30 12.89 -22.85
C THR A 396 -0.69 14.36 -22.71
N VAL A 397 -1.06 14.78 -21.50
CA VAL A 397 -1.30 16.20 -21.20
C VAL A 397 0.05 16.91 -21.03
N PRO A 398 0.31 18.06 -21.67
CA PRO A 398 1.56 18.80 -21.50
C PRO A 398 1.55 19.66 -20.22
N TRP A 399 1.49 19.04 -19.03
CA TRP A 399 1.48 19.78 -17.74
C TRP A 399 2.66 20.76 -17.57
N HIS A 400 3.77 20.58 -18.30
CA HIS A 400 4.92 21.49 -18.29
C HIS A 400 4.60 22.88 -18.87
N ARG A 401 3.59 22.99 -19.74
CA ARG A 401 3.13 24.28 -20.29
C ARG A 401 2.20 25.03 -19.35
N ILE A 402 1.67 24.32 -18.35
CA ILE A 402 0.71 24.86 -17.40
C ILE A 402 1.45 25.42 -16.17
N LEU A 403 2.57 24.82 -15.76
CA LEU A 403 3.38 25.29 -14.63
C LEU A 403 4.89 25.32 -14.97
N PRO A 404 5.56 26.49 -14.86
CA PRO A 404 7.00 26.60 -15.07
C PRO A 404 7.79 25.73 -14.08
N GLY A 405 8.71 24.90 -14.56
CA GLY A 405 9.68 24.16 -13.75
C GLY A 405 9.45 22.64 -13.56
N THR A 406 8.76 21.95 -14.47
CA THR A 406 8.41 20.51 -14.30
C THR A 406 9.00 19.57 -15.36
N HIS A 407 9.66 18.50 -14.88
CA HIS A 407 10.07 17.27 -15.61
C HIS A 407 9.13 16.09 -15.26
N PRO A 408 9.15 14.94 -15.98
CA PRO A 408 8.11 13.92 -15.90
C PRO A 408 8.18 13.13 -14.58
N GLY A 409 7.22 13.39 -13.69
CA GLY A 409 7.10 12.73 -12.38
C GLY A 409 6.07 13.40 -11.46
N ARG A 410 5.05 14.04 -12.06
CA ARG A 410 4.19 15.10 -11.53
C ARG A 410 3.59 14.82 -10.14
N ARG A 411 4.30 15.24 -9.09
CA ARG A 411 3.71 15.97 -7.97
C ARG A 411 4.39 17.33 -7.93
N PHE A 412 3.61 18.39 -7.78
CA PHE A 412 4.14 19.75 -7.85
C PHE A 412 4.91 20.03 -6.57
N LEU A 413 6.19 20.35 -6.71
CA LEU A 413 6.98 20.77 -5.57
C LEU A 413 6.57 22.19 -5.26
N LEU A 414 5.77 22.38 -4.22
CA LEU A 414 5.41 23.70 -3.74
C LEU A 414 6.61 24.21 -2.90
N PRO A 415 7.37 25.21 -3.38
CA PRO A 415 8.38 25.83 -2.55
C PRO A 415 7.67 26.58 -1.41
N LEU A 416 8.11 26.37 -0.16
CA LEU A 416 7.64 27.09 1.03
C LEU A 416 6.26 26.66 1.56
N ALA A 417 6.09 25.35 1.81
CA ALA A 417 4.93 24.85 2.56
C ALA A 417 4.96 25.38 4.01
N ARG A 418 3.84 25.93 4.50
CA ARG A 418 3.82 26.75 5.73
C ARG A 418 3.92 25.92 7.02
N LYS A 419 3.58 24.62 7.00
CA LYS A 419 3.50 23.78 8.22
C LYS A 419 3.95 22.32 8.05
N SER A 420 4.16 21.81 6.84
CA SER A 420 4.46 20.39 6.58
C SER A 420 5.38 20.20 5.36
N GLY A 421 6.13 19.10 5.29
CA GLY A 421 7.04 18.82 4.16
C GLY A 421 8.48 18.54 4.58
N THR A 422 9.27 18.02 3.65
CA THR A 422 10.70 17.72 3.85
C THR A 422 11.52 19.01 3.92
N ILE A 423 12.46 19.06 4.86
CA ILE A 423 13.32 20.21 5.08
C ILE A 423 14.54 20.06 4.17
N HIS A 424 14.73 21.02 3.25
CA HIS A 424 15.86 21.02 2.31
C HIS A 424 16.92 22.08 2.64
N GLY A 425 16.72 22.84 3.72
CA GLY A 425 17.66 23.86 4.14
C GLY A 425 17.00 24.89 5.05
N SER A 426 17.56 26.10 5.06
CA SER A 426 17.05 27.21 5.85
C SER A 426 17.02 28.51 5.06
N ARG A 427 16.21 29.48 5.49
CA ARG A 427 16.04 30.79 4.85
C ARG A 427 15.85 31.90 5.87
N HIS A 428 15.95 33.15 5.43
CA HIS A 428 15.57 34.31 6.24
C HIS A 428 14.04 34.43 6.39
N PRO A 429 13.54 34.88 7.56
CA PRO A 429 12.14 35.23 7.75
C PRO A 429 11.75 36.46 6.91
N ARG A 430 10.54 36.45 6.35
CA ARG A 430 9.92 37.61 5.68
C ARG A 430 8.97 38.30 6.66
N PRO A 431 8.59 39.58 6.43
CA PRO A 431 7.72 40.33 7.35
C PRO A 431 6.35 39.71 7.64
N GLN A 432 5.86 38.82 6.77
CA GLN A 432 4.55 38.15 6.87
C GLN A 432 4.66 36.71 7.40
N ASP A 433 5.87 36.23 7.74
CA ASP A 433 6.09 34.86 8.21
C ASP A 433 5.90 34.74 9.72
N ASP A 434 5.24 33.66 10.15
CA ASP A 434 5.20 33.26 11.56
C ASP A 434 6.54 32.62 11.98
N LEU A 435 7.06 32.99 13.15
CA LEU A 435 8.33 32.51 13.69
C LEU A 435 8.24 31.12 14.34
N SER A 436 7.07 30.48 14.32
CA SER A 436 6.84 29.14 14.86
C SER A 436 7.70 28.04 14.20
N ASP A 437 8.18 28.22 12.96
CA ASP A 437 8.95 27.22 12.19
C ASP A 437 10.47 27.50 12.15
N LEU A 438 11.03 27.89 13.30
CA LEU A 438 12.45 28.20 13.44
C LEU A 438 13.35 26.96 13.31
N SER A 439 14.47 27.12 12.59
CA SER A 439 15.56 26.15 12.53
C SER A 439 16.62 26.51 13.56
N LEU A 440 16.60 25.83 14.71
CA LEU A 440 17.55 26.06 15.80
C LEU A 440 19.00 25.88 15.34
N MET A 441 19.30 24.77 14.65
CA MET A 441 20.66 24.48 14.17
C MET A 441 21.18 25.51 13.16
N ALA A 442 20.32 25.95 12.22
CA ALA A 442 20.74 26.95 11.25
C ALA A 442 20.90 28.34 11.88
N THR A 443 20.04 28.67 12.85
CA THR A 443 20.12 29.92 13.62
C THR A 443 21.38 29.96 14.47
N LEU A 444 21.70 28.87 15.18
CA LEU A 444 22.92 28.74 15.97
C LEU A 444 24.17 28.75 15.08
N ARG A 445 24.16 28.07 13.94
CA ARG A 445 25.28 28.12 12.97
C ARG A 445 25.48 29.52 12.39
N ALA A 446 24.40 30.26 12.13
CA ALA A 446 24.48 31.65 11.67
C ALA A 446 25.02 32.58 12.77
N ALA A 447 24.64 32.34 14.03
CA ALA A 447 25.08 33.14 15.16
C ALA A 447 26.50 32.79 15.67
N ALA A 448 26.98 31.56 15.43
CA ALA A 448 28.25 31.05 15.97
C ALA A 448 29.49 31.90 15.61
N PRO A 449 29.70 32.33 14.35
CA PRO A 449 30.85 33.16 13.98
C PRO A 449 30.85 34.55 14.66
N CYS A 450 29.66 35.06 15.01
CA CYS A 450 29.52 36.36 15.64
C CYS A 450 29.66 36.32 17.17
N GLN A 451 29.69 35.13 17.78
CA GLN A 451 29.77 35.01 19.25
C GLN A 451 31.01 35.66 19.87
N PRO A 452 32.24 35.54 19.31
CA PRO A 452 33.42 36.15 19.91
C PRO A 452 33.30 37.67 20.05
N HIS A 453 32.77 38.33 19.00
CA HIS A 453 32.57 39.78 18.97
C HIS A 453 31.42 40.23 19.88
N ARG A 454 30.36 39.43 20.01
CA ARG A 454 29.19 39.75 20.85
C ARG A 454 29.44 39.50 22.33
N ARG A 455 30.40 38.65 22.68
CA ARG A 455 30.70 38.26 24.05
C ARG A 455 31.52 39.28 24.83
N ASN A 456 32.12 40.29 24.17
CA ASN A 456 32.90 41.37 24.82
C ASN A 456 33.80 40.89 25.98
N GLY A 457 34.46 39.73 25.82
CA GLY A 457 35.37 39.16 26.82
C GLY A 457 34.74 38.54 28.08
N GLY A 458 33.40 38.51 28.21
CA GLY A 458 32.71 37.90 29.35
C GLY A 458 32.47 36.39 29.19
N PRO A 459 32.64 35.58 30.25
CA PRO A 459 32.28 34.16 30.23
C PRO A 459 30.76 34.02 30.39
N HIS A 460 30.01 34.26 29.33
CA HIS A 460 28.57 33.95 29.30
C HIS A 460 28.34 32.50 28.85
N GLU A 461 27.65 31.72 29.68
CA GLU A 461 27.29 30.33 29.40
C GLU A 461 26.28 30.16 28.25
N ARG A 462 25.63 31.24 27.79
CA ARG A 462 24.56 31.19 26.77
C ARG A 462 24.94 31.93 25.47
N PRO A 463 24.56 31.41 24.28
CA PRO A 463 24.79 32.08 23.01
C PRO A 463 23.85 33.29 22.82
N ILE A 464 24.38 34.42 22.33
CA ILE A 464 23.62 35.66 22.06
C ILE A 464 23.05 35.59 20.63
N LEU A 465 21.72 35.56 20.50
CA LEU A 465 20.99 35.50 19.23
C LEU A 465 20.32 36.85 18.93
N LEU A 466 20.46 37.33 17.69
CA LEU A 466 19.81 38.55 17.19
C LEU A 466 18.80 38.22 16.07
N PRO A 467 17.82 39.11 15.78
CA PRO A 467 16.77 38.85 14.80
C PRO A 467 17.29 38.46 13.40
N HIS A 468 18.45 38.98 12.98
CA HIS A 468 19.06 38.65 11.68
C HIS A 468 19.74 37.27 11.65
N ASP A 469 20.00 36.65 12.79
CA ASP A 469 20.51 35.27 12.87
C ASP A 469 19.39 34.25 12.71
N LEU A 470 18.13 34.65 12.92
CA LEU A 470 16.98 33.76 12.84
C LEU A 470 16.90 33.14 11.44
N ARG A 471 16.75 31.83 11.40
CA ARG A 471 16.58 31.05 10.17
C ARG A 471 15.31 30.22 10.29
N LEU A 472 14.40 30.34 9.33
CA LEU A 472 13.24 29.47 9.19
C LEU A 472 13.59 28.25 8.35
N ARG A 473 12.93 27.12 8.62
CA ARG A 473 13.12 25.89 7.83
C ARG A 473 12.62 26.09 6.40
N LYS A 474 13.45 25.78 5.41
CA LYS A 474 13.04 25.77 4.00
C LYS A 474 12.43 24.41 3.69
N ARG A 475 11.11 24.36 3.72
CA ARG A 475 10.34 23.14 3.42
C ARG A 475 9.96 23.10 1.94
N SER A 476 9.97 21.91 1.38
CA SER A 476 9.31 21.62 0.11
C SER A 476 8.33 20.47 0.33
N ARG A 477 7.17 20.54 -0.32
CA ARG A 477 6.20 19.46 -0.29
C ARG A 477 5.72 19.18 -1.69
N LYS A 478 5.58 17.90 -2.00
CA LYS A 478 4.91 17.40 -3.19
C LYS A 478 3.40 17.51 -2.98
N THR A 479 2.72 18.41 -3.67
CA THR A 479 1.27 18.61 -3.60
C THR A 479 0.58 18.01 -4.84
N GLY A 480 -0.68 17.61 -4.65
CA GLY A 480 -1.54 17.07 -5.71
C GLY A 480 -2.36 18.17 -6.40
N LEU A 481 -2.89 17.83 -7.57
CA LEU A 481 -3.80 18.68 -8.34
C LEU A 481 -5.22 18.60 -7.79
N SER A 482 -5.94 19.71 -7.87
CA SER A 482 -7.40 19.73 -7.81
C SER A 482 -7.90 20.14 -9.18
N LEU A 483 -8.33 19.16 -9.97
CA LEU A 483 -8.71 19.32 -11.35
C LEU A 483 -10.22 19.26 -11.50
N VAL A 484 -10.80 20.28 -12.12
CA VAL A 484 -12.21 20.26 -12.52
C VAL A 484 -12.28 20.16 -14.04
N MET A 485 -12.89 19.09 -14.53
CA MET A 485 -13.22 18.92 -15.95
C MET A 485 -14.59 19.53 -16.21
N VAL A 486 -14.65 20.47 -17.14
CA VAL A 486 -15.89 21.06 -17.65
C VAL A 486 -16.10 20.50 -19.04
N VAL A 487 -17.12 19.67 -19.22
CA VAL A 487 -17.34 18.88 -20.43
C VAL A 487 -18.62 19.32 -21.12
N ASP A 488 -18.51 19.62 -22.42
CA ASP A 488 -19.66 19.90 -23.28
C ASP A 488 -20.49 18.65 -23.58
N SER A 489 -21.81 18.76 -23.45
CA SER A 489 -22.78 17.71 -23.80
C SER A 489 -23.72 18.09 -24.93
N SER A 490 -23.41 19.14 -25.69
CA SER A 490 -24.27 19.71 -26.74
C SER A 490 -24.53 18.76 -27.93
N ALA A 491 -25.51 19.10 -28.77
CA ALA A 491 -25.92 18.26 -29.90
C ALA A 491 -24.81 18.08 -30.96
N SER A 492 -23.84 18.99 -31.06
CA SER A 492 -22.65 18.86 -31.93
C SER A 492 -21.72 17.71 -31.50
N MET A 493 -21.89 17.19 -30.27
CA MET A 493 -21.19 16.03 -29.75
C MET A 493 -21.76 14.67 -30.21
N ARG A 494 -22.93 14.65 -30.87
CA ARG A 494 -23.56 13.41 -31.41
C ARG A 494 -22.97 12.95 -32.74
N THR A 495 -22.31 13.83 -33.48
CA THR A 495 -21.86 13.55 -34.85
C THR A 495 -20.43 13.02 -34.85
N ASN A 496 -20.16 11.93 -35.57
CA ASN A 496 -18.83 11.33 -35.81
C ASN A 496 -18.01 10.99 -34.54
N ASP A 497 -18.54 10.15 -33.64
CA ASP A 497 -17.80 9.53 -32.51
C ASP A 497 -17.07 10.49 -31.54
N ARG A 498 -17.31 11.82 -31.61
CA ARG A 498 -16.59 12.84 -30.82
C ARG A 498 -16.75 12.66 -29.31
N MET A 499 -17.95 12.29 -28.85
CA MET A 499 -18.19 11.99 -27.44
C MET A 499 -17.51 10.68 -27.03
N ALA A 500 -17.44 9.67 -27.90
CA ALA A 500 -16.72 8.43 -27.63
C ALA A 500 -15.21 8.68 -27.51
N VAL A 501 -14.66 9.53 -28.38
CA VAL A 501 -13.26 9.98 -28.29
C VAL A 501 -13.01 10.79 -27.01
N THR A 502 -13.91 11.72 -26.66
CA THR A 502 -13.79 12.54 -25.45
C THR A 502 -13.89 11.69 -24.18
N LYS A 503 -14.82 10.74 -24.11
CA LYS A 503 -14.91 9.73 -23.04
C LYS A 503 -13.63 8.90 -22.96
N GLY A 504 -13.14 8.37 -24.09
CA GLY A 504 -11.88 7.63 -24.13
C GLY A 504 -10.66 8.45 -23.69
N VAL A 505 -10.63 9.75 -23.99
CA VAL A 505 -9.60 10.67 -23.49
C VAL A 505 -9.74 10.87 -21.99
N ILE A 506 -10.95 11.12 -21.49
CA ILE A 506 -11.21 11.29 -20.07
C ILE A 506 -10.87 10.02 -19.29
N ASP A 507 -11.24 8.82 -19.78
CA ASP A 507 -10.92 7.53 -19.16
C ASP A 507 -9.41 7.28 -19.09
N ALA A 508 -8.69 7.60 -20.16
CA ALA A 508 -7.22 7.55 -20.15
C ALA A 508 -6.62 8.55 -19.15
N LEU A 509 -7.22 9.74 -19.00
CA LEU A 509 -6.83 10.72 -17.98
C LEU A 509 -7.17 10.27 -16.56
N LEU A 510 -8.29 9.56 -16.35
CA LEU A 510 -8.70 9.02 -15.04
C LEU A 510 -7.62 8.08 -14.49
N GLN A 511 -7.03 7.24 -15.33
CA GLN A 511 -5.95 6.35 -14.93
C GLN A 511 -4.70 7.12 -14.49
N ASP A 512 -4.32 8.21 -15.19
CA ASP A 512 -3.18 9.05 -14.80
C ASP A 512 -3.45 9.82 -13.49
N LEU A 513 -4.66 10.37 -13.33
CA LEU A 513 -5.07 11.10 -12.12
C LEU A 513 -5.20 10.17 -10.90
N TYR A 514 -5.64 8.92 -11.11
CA TYR A 514 -5.70 7.90 -10.07
C TYR A 514 -4.33 7.62 -9.46
N LEU A 515 -3.37 7.24 -10.32
CA LEU A 515 -2.03 6.84 -9.89
C LEU A 515 -1.36 7.93 -9.05
N ARG A 516 -1.74 9.19 -9.25
CA ARG A 516 -1.13 10.37 -8.61
C ARG A 516 -1.89 10.85 -7.36
N ARG A 517 -3.12 10.35 -7.13
CA ARG A 517 -4.07 10.78 -6.06
C ARG A 517 -4.49 12.24 -6.18
N ASP A 518 -4.70 12.72 -7.40
CA ASP A 518 -5.24 14.04 -7.64
C ASP A 518 -6.76 14.05 -7.37
N LYS A 519 -7.33 15.21 -7.02
CA LYS A 519 -8.79 15.36 -6.91
C LYS A 519 -9.36 15.65 -8.28
N LEU A 520 -10.44 14.97 -8.63
CA LEU A 520 -11.18 15.19 -9.85
C LEU A 520 -12.61 15.62 -9.53
N GLY A 521 -13.05 16.71 -10.15
CA GLY A 521 -14.46 17.07 -10.27
C GLY A 521 -14.87 17.09 -11.74
N ILE A 522 -16.12 16.75 -12.03
CA ILE A 522 -16.68 16.75 -13.37
C ILE A 522 -17.95 17.61 -13.36
N VAL A 523 -17.94 18.63 -14.20
CA VAL A 523 -19.07 19.49 -14.48
C VAL A 523 -19.49 19.23 -15.93
N ALA A 524 -20.75 18.88 -16.12
CA ALA A 524 -21.33 18.82 -17.45
C ALA A 524 -22.38 19.91 -17.57
N PHE A 525 -22.51 20.48 -18.74
CA PHE A 525 -23.51 21.51 -19.00
C PHE A 525 -24.43 21.10 -20.14
N ARG A 526 -25.74 21.32 -19.97
CA ARG A 526 -26.80 20.83 -20.85
C ARG A 526 -27.98 21.79 -20.84
N HIS A 527 -28.64 21.91 -22.00
CA HIS A 527 -29.88 22.69 -22.17
C HIS A 527 -29.69 24.15 -21.74
N THR A 528 -30.12 24.53 -20.53
CA THR A 528 -30.12 25.91 -20.03
C THR A 528 -29.20 26.12 -18.82
N GLY A 529 -28.41 25.12 -18.40
CA GLY A 529 -27.52 25.27 -17.25
C GLY A 529 -26.42 24.22 -17.13
N ALA A 530 -25.59 24.37 -16.10
CA ALA A 530 -24.55 23.43 -15.73
C ALA A 530 -24.91 22.63 -14.47
N GLN A 531 -24.49 21.37 -14.44
CA GLN A 531 -24.65 20.48 -13.29
C GLN A 531 -23.31 19.88 -12.87
N VAL A 532 -23.14 19.69 -11.56
CA VAL A 532 -22.00 18.92 -11.04
C VAL A 532 -22.35 17.46 -11.14
N LEU A 533 -21.67 16.72 -12.02
CA LEU A 533 -21.79 15.26 -12.10
C LEU A 533 -20.96 14.58 -11.02
N LEU A 534 -19.79 15.15 -10.75
CA LEU A 534 -18.87 14.64 -9.75
C LEU A 534 -18.28 15.81 -8.96
N PRO A 535 -18.52 15.90 -7.64
CA PRO A 535 -17.79 16.84 -6.80
C PRO A 535 -16.31 16.44 -6.73
N LEU A 536 -15.42 17.36 -6.37
CA LEU A 536 -13.98 17.09 -6.22
C LEU A 536 -13.74 15.92 -5.25
N THR A 537 -13.38 14.76 -5.80
CA THR A 537 -13.17 13.50 -5.06
C THR A 537 -11.88 12.81 -5.47
N HIS A 538 -11.41 11.92 -4.61
CA HIS A 538 -10.33 10.97 -4.91
C HIS A 538 -10.87 9.60 -5.38
N ASN A 539 -12.20 9.40 -5.36
CA ASN A 539 -12.82 8.14 -5.71
C ASN A 539 -12.96 7.98 -7.23
N ILE A 540 -12.22 7.03 -7.79
CA ILE A 540 -12.22 6.73 -9.23
C ILE A 540 -13.45 5.98 -9.65
N ARG A 541 -14.07 5.18 -8.77
CA ARG A 541 -15.30 4.47 -9.11
C ARG A 541 -16.42 5.47 -9.40
N ASP A 542 -16.56 6.47 -8.54
CA ASP A 542 -17.52 7.56 -8.75
C ASP A 542 -17.17 8.36 -10.01
N ALA A 543 -15.89 8.58 -10.28
CA ALA A 543 -15.44 9.29 -11.47
C ALA A 543 -15.73 8.53 -12.77
N ALA A 544 -15.43 7.23 -12.82
CA ALA A 544 -15.73 6.37 -13.97
C ALA A 544 -17.24 6.27 -14.21
N ALA A 545 -18.02 6.06 -13.14
CA ALA A 545 -19.48 6.06 -13.23
C ALA A 545 -20.04 7.41 -13.73
N ALA A 546 -19.45 8.53 -13.30
CA ALA A 546 -19.84 9.85 -13.78
C ALA A 546 -19.49 10.10 -15.26
N VAL A 547 -18.38 9.53 -15.75
CA VAL A 547 -18.00 9.58 -17.18
C VAL A 547 -18.93 8.72 -18.03
N ASP A 548 -19.27 7.52 -17.58
CA ASP A 548 -20.25 6.66 -18.25
C ASP A 548 -21.62 7.35 -18.34
N ALA A 549 -22.04 7.99 -17.25
CA ALA A 549 -23.30 8.72 -17.12
C ALA A 549 -23.31 10.09 -17.84
N LEU A 550 -22.23 10.50 -18.53
CA LEU A 550 -22.21 11.76 -19.29
C LEU A 550 -23.36 11.77 -20.32
N PRO A 551 -24.30 12.72 -20.22
CA PRO A 551 -25.44 12.80 -21.13
C PRO A 551 -24.98 13.23 -22.53
N VAL A 552 -25.71 12.82 -23.56
CA VAL A 552 -25.42 13.23 -24.95
C VAL A 552 -26.61 14.01 -25.53
N GLY A 553 -26.39 15.31 -25.79
CA GLY A 553 -27.29 16.21 -26.51
C GLY A 553 -27.88 17.34 -25.67
N GLY A 554 -27.97 18.53 -26.27
CA GLY A 554 -28.51 19.76 -25.66
C GLY A 554 -27.95 21.00 -26.35
N ARG A 555 -28.23 22.18 -25.78
CA ARG A 555 -27.55 23.45 -26.13
C ARG A 555 -26.27 23.61 -25.27
N THR A 556 -25.46 24.64 -25.55
CA THR A 556 -24.09 24.86 -25.05
C THR A 556 -24.01 26.09 -24.09
N PRO A 557 -24.52 26.00 -22.85
CA PRO A 557 -24.40 27.06 -21.83
C PRO A 557 -22.99 27.11 -21.20
N LEU A 558 -21.99 27.49 -22.01
CA LEU A 558 -20.57 27.47 -21.66
C LEU A 558 -20.22 28.36 -20.45
N ALA A 559 -20.85 29.55 -20.37
CA ALA A 559 -20.68 30.48 -19.25
C ALA A 559 -21.10 29.86 -17.90
N SER A 560 -22.21 29.12 -17.87
CA SER A 560 -22.69 28.41 -16.67
C SER A 560 -21.73 27.30 -16.24
N GLY A 561 -21.16 26.57 -17.21
CA GLY A 561 -20.15 25.54 -16.94
C GLY A 561 -18.87 26.10 -16.30
N LEU A 562 -18.38 27.23 -16.84
CA LEU A 562 -17.21 27.94 -16.30
C LEU A 562 -17.47 28.49 -14.89
N ASP A 563 -18.63 29.10 -14.64
CA ASP A 563 -19.00 29.59 -13.30
C ASP A 563 -19.02 28.46 -12.27
N LEU A 564 -19.68 27.34 -12.59
CA LEU A 564 -19.79 26.20 -11.68
C LEU A 564 -18.42 25.56 -11.40
N GLY A 565 -17.59 25.40 -12.44
CA GLY A 565 -16.21 24.91 -12.28
C GLY A 565 -15.35 25.86 -11.43
N LEU A 566 -15.48 27.16 -11.64
CA LEU A 566 -14.81 28.20 -10.85
C LEU A 566 -15.23 28.14 -9.37
N ARG A 567 -16.52 27.97 -9.08
CA ARG A 567 -17.03 27.85 -7.70
C ARG A 567 -16.45 26.63 -6.98
N LEU A 568 -16.40 25.46 -7.64
CA LEU A 568 -15.83 24.24 -7.07
C LEU A 568 -14.34 24.40 -6.75
N LEU A 569 -13.55 24.96 -7.67
CA LEU A 569 -12.13 25.21 -7.44
C LEU A 569 -11.90 26.25 -6.34
N ARG A 570 -12.69 27.33 -6.28
CA ARG A 570 -12.58 28.34 -5.21
C ARG A 570 -12.91 27.77 -3.84
N GLN A 571 -13.90 26.88 -3.76
CA GLN A 571 -14.23 26.20 -2.51
C GLN A 571 -13.07 25.32 -2.05
N GLU A 572 -12.42 24.60 -2.98
CA GLU A 572 -11.28 23.75 -2.67
C GLU A 572 -10.04 24.56 -2.29
N MET A 573 -9.76 25.67 -2.96
CA MET A 573 -8.66 26.59 -2.60
C MET A 573 -8.82 27.18 -1.19
N ARG A 574 -10.05 27.37 -0.71
CA ARG A 574 -10.31 27.82 0.67
C ARG A 574 -10.07 26.70 1.69
N LYS A 575 -10.50 25.48 1.37
CA LYS A 575 -10.31 24.30 2.24
C LYS A 575 -8.84 23.88 2.29
N ASN A 576 -8.16 23.89 1.15
CA ASN A 576 -6.80 23.43 0.97
C ASN A 576 -5.99 24.46 0.15
N PRO A 577 -5.44 25.50 0.81
CA PRO A 577 -4.74 26.60 0.14
C PRO A 577 -3.40 26.20 -0.52
N GLU A 578 -2.89 25.01 -0.22
CA GLU A 578 -1.66 24.46 -0.81
C GLU A 578 -1.93 23.57 -2.05
N THR A 579 -3.19 23.46 -2.50
CA THR A 579 -3.56 22.71 -3.72
C THR A 579 -3.26 23.52 -4.98
N VAL A 580 -2.98 22.81 -6.08
CA VAL A 580 -2.84 23.43 -7.39
C VAL A 580 -4.19 23.32 -8.13
N PRO A 581 -4.94 24.43 -8.29
CA PRO A 581 -6.24 24.41 -8.96
C PRO A 581 -6.06 24.41 -10.49
N VAL A 582 -6.66 23.42 -11.15
CA VAL A 582 -6.62 23.28 -12.61
C VAL A 582 -8.05 23.14 -13.17
N LEU A 583 -8.35 23.89 -14.21
CA LEU A 583 -9.60 23.81 -14.97
C LEU A 583 -9.32 23.23 -16.35
N LEU A 584 -9.95 22.11 -16.69
CA LEU A 584 -9.85 21.47 -18.00
C LEU A 584 -11.18 21.60 -18.73
N LEU A 585 -11.22 22.36 -19.81
CA LEU A 585 -12.45 22.62 -20.57
C LEU A 585 -12.44 21.84 -21.88
N PHE A 586 -13.45 21.00 -22.11
CA PHE A 586 -13.71 20.32 -23.38
C PHE A 586 -14.92 20.96 -24.06
N SER A 587 -14.72 21.65 -25.18
CA SER A 587 -15.80 22.29 -25.93
C SER A 587 -15.40 22.62 -27.36
N ASP A 588 -16.38 22.80 -28.24
CA ASP A 588 -16.23 23.38 -29.59
C ASP A 588 -16.16 24.92 -29.60
N GLY A 589 -16.26 25.56 -28.42
CA GLY A 589 -16.12 27.00 -28.24
C GLY A 589 -17.25 27.85 -28.83
N ARG A 590 -18.45 27.26 -29.02
CA ARG A 590 -19.63 27.96 -29.57
C ARG A 590 -20.70 28.22 -28.50
N PRO A 591 -20.55 29.27 -27.66
CA PRO A 591 -21.58 29.62 -26.69
C PRO A 591 -22.85 30.08 -27.41
N ASN A 592 -23.97 29.40 -27.15
CA ASN A 592 -25.24 29.62 -27.86
C ASN A 592 -26.44 29.81 -26.91
N VAL A 593 -26.19 29.87 -25.59
CA VAL A 593 -27.21 30.07 -24.56
C VAL A 593 -26.73 31.11 -23.56
N SER A 594 -27.54 32.15 -23.38
CA SER A 594 -27.38 33.14 -22.32
C SER A 594 -27.91 32.55 -21.02
N CYS A 595 -27.10 32.58 -19.97
CA CYS A 595 -27.49 32.06 -18.66
C CYS A 595 -27.79 33.17 -17.66
N PHE A 596 -27.35 34.40 -17.95
CA PHE A 596 -27.43 35.54 -17.04
C PHE A 596 -28.05 36.80 -17.68
N GLY A 597 -28.66 36.67 -18.87
CA GLY A 597 -29.42 37.72 -19.54
C GLY A 597 -28.61 38.64 -20.44
N ALA A 598 -27.32 38.34 -20.68
CA ALA A 598 -26.45 39.06 -21.60
C ALA A 598 -26.11 38.19 -22.83
N ASP A 599 -25.34 38.74 -23.77
CA ASP A 599 -24.88 37.98 -24.93
C ASP A 599 -24.04 36.75 -24.49
N PRO A 600 -24.34 35.53 -25.00
CA PRO A 600 -23.66 34.30 -24.57
C PRO A 600 -22.14 34.32 -24.71
N VAL A 601 -21.64 35.04 -25.72
CA VAL A 601 -20.21 35.15 -26.00
C VAL A 601 -19.55 36.05 -24.95
N ASP A 602 -20.17 37.20 -24.65
CA ASP A 602 -19.68 38.13 -23.64
C ASP A 602 -19.72 37.55 -22.22
N GLU A 603 -20.76 36.79 -21.87
CA GLU A 603 -20.84 36.06 -20.60
C GLU A 603 -19.68 35.06 -20.47
N THR A 604 -19.43 34.28 -21.51
CA THR A 604 -18.33 33.30 -21.54
C THR A 604 -16.99 34.00 -21.39
N PHE A 605 -16.80 35.12 -22.07
CA PHE A 605 -15.57 35.92 -21.96
C PHE A 605 -15.36 36.54 -20.58
N HIS A 606 -16.45 36.92 -19.90
CA HIS A 606 -16.38 37.40 -18.52
C HIS A 606 -15.83 36.30 -17.59
N TYR A 607 -16.44 35.10 -17.60
CA TYR A 607 -15.99 34.00 -16.75
C TYR A 607 -14.60 33.49 -17.12
N ALA A 608 -14.24 33.52 -18.41
CA ALA A 608 -12.88 33.26 -18.85
C ALA A 608 -11.85 34.17 -18.15
N ARG A 609 -12.11 35.48 -18.07
CA ARG A 609 -11.23 36.42 -17.38
C ARG A 609 -11.18 36.16 -15.87
N GLU A 610 -12.29 35.76 -15.25
CA GLU A 610 -12.34 35.46 -13.82
C GLU A 610 -11.51 34.23 -13.45
N VAL A 611 -11.47 33.19 -14.30
CA VAL A 611 -10.55 32.05 -14.13
C VAL A 611 -9.10 32.53 -14.03
N ARG A 612 -8.68 33.41 -14.94
CA ARG A 612 -7.33 34.00 -14.94
C ARG A 612 -7.08 34.87 -13.71
N ARG A 613 -8.05 35.73 -13.35
CA ARG A 613 -7.96 36.64 -12.20
C ARG A 613 -7.75 35.91 -10.88
N HIS A 614 -8.35 34.73 -10.74
CA HIS A 614 -8.20 33.88 -9.56
C HIS A 614 -6.94 33.00 -9.56
N GLY A 615 -6.07 33.12 -10.58
CA GLY A 615 -4.82 32.37 -10.66
C GLY A 615 -5.02 30.87 -10.93
N ILE A 616 -6.19 30.48 -11.46
CA ILE A 616 -6.49 29.09 -11.81
C ILE A 616 -5.79 28.75 -13.11
N GLN A 617 -5.10 27.62 -13.10
CA GLN A 617 -4.45 27.11 -14.29
C GLN A 617 -5.47 26.48 -15.22
N ALA A 618 -5.44 26.80 -16.51
CA ALA A 618 -6.47 26.35 -17.44
C ALA A 618 -5.90 25.65 -18.68
N LEU A 619 -6.62 24.63 -19.14
CA LEU A 619 -6.37 23.96 -20.42
C LEU A 619 -7.69 23.91 -21.20
N PHE A 620 -7.68 24.43 -22.42
CA PHE A 620 -8.80 24.38 -23.36
C PHE A 620 -8.52 23.27 -24.35
N VAL A 621 -9.38 22.26 -24.38
CA VAL A 621 -9.35 21.15 -25.32
C VAL A 621 -10.43 21.37 -26.36
N ASP A 622 -9.99 21.68 -27.58
CA ASP A 622 -10.88 21.84 -28.71
C ASP A 622 -11.33 20.47 -29.21
N THR A 623 -12.65 20.26 -29.20
CA THR A 623 -13.27 19.02 -29.68
C THR A 623 -13.58 19.05 -31.18
N GLU A 624 -13.38 20.18 -31.88
CA GLU A 624 -13.40 20.24 -33.33
C GLU A 624 -12.07 19.75 -33.92
N MET A 625 -12.12 18.85 -34.91
CA MET A 625 -10.94 18.31 -35.60
C MET A 625 -10.47 19.19 -36.79
N ASP A 626 -10.85 20.47 -36.84
CA ASP A 626 -10.42 21.37 -37.91
C ASP A 626 -9.29 22.30 -37.42
N PRO A 627 -8.03 22.04 -37.79
CA PRO A 627 -6.88 22.85 -37.36
C PRO A 627 -6.85 24.27 -37.95
N MET A 628 -7.74 24.62 -38.91
CA MET A 628 -7.84 25.97 -39.49
C MET A 628 -8.92 26.86 -38.85
N ALA A 629 -9.73 26.34 -37.92
CA ALA A 629 -10.77 27.10 -37.24
C ALA A 629 -10.19 28.02 -36.13
N MET A 630 -9.49 29.09 -36.50
CA MET A 630 -9.17 30.18 -35.55
C MET A 630 -10.44 30.99 -35.24
N GLY A 631 -11.26 30.47 -34.34
CA GLY A 631 -12.55 31.05 -33.94
C GLY A 631 -12.65 31.42 -32.44
N CYS A 632 -13.88 31.41 -31.92
CA CYS A 632 -14.20 31.76 -30.52
C CYS A 632 -13.43 30.92 -29.48
N SER A 633 -13.15 29.63 -29.75
CA SER A 633 -12.40 28.72 -28.88
C SER A 633 -11.03 29.28 -28.48
N TYR A 634 -10.29 29.85 -29.45
CA TYR A 634 -8.98 30.44 -29.22
C TYR A 634 -9.07 31.72 -28.37
N GLU A 635 -10.06 32.58 -28.64
CA GLU A 635 -10.28 33.79 -27.86
C GLU A 635 -10.69 33.50 -26.41
N ILE A 636 -11.50 32.46 -26.19
CA ILE A 636 -11.84 31.97 -24.84
C ILE A 636 -10.56 31.52 -24.12
N ALA A 637 -9.76 30.65 -24.75
CA ALA A 637 -8.51 30.16 -24.17
C ALA A 637 -7.53 31.30 -23.84
N ARG A 638 -7.35 32.26 -24.75
CA ARG A 638 -6.50 33.44 -24.56
C ARG A 638 -6.96 34.30 -23.38
N ARG A 639 -8.27 34.51 -23.23
CA ARG A 639 -8.84 35.30 -22.11
C ARG A 639 -8.74 34.58 -20.77
N MET A 640 -8.84 33.25 -20.77
CA MET A 640 -8.55 32.38 -19.62
C MET A 640 -7.07 32.35 -19.24
N GLY A 641 -6.16 32.72 -20.14
CA GLY A 641 -4.74 32.39 -20.00
C GLY A 641 -4.49 30.88 -20.07
N ALA A 642 -5.37 30.15 -20.76
CA ALA A 642 -5.31 28.70 -20.90
C ALA A 642 -4.35 28.28 -22.02
N VAL A 643 -3.77 27.10 -21.89
CA VAL A 643 -3.11 26.42 -23.01
C VAL A 643 -4.21 25.89 -23.94
N TYR A 644 -4.14 26.18 -25.24
CA TYR A 644 -5.09 25.66 -26.22
C TYR A 644 -4.52 24.40 -26.88
N LEU A 645 -5.30 23.32 -26.91
CA LEU A 645 -4.93 22.04 -27.54
C LEU A 645 -6.11 21.45 -28.32
N PRO A 646 -5.92 21.01 -29.57
CA PRO A 646 -6.90 20.17 -30.24
C PRO A 646 -6.90 18.75 -29.63
N VAL A 647 -8.06 18.09 -29.60
CA VAL A 647 -8.23 16.75 -29.00
C VAL A 647 -7.27 15.70 -29.59
N ASP A 648 -6.96 15.79 -30.89
CA ASP A 648 -6.06 14.85 -31.57
C ASP A 648 -4.61 14.90 -31.07
N ARG A 649 -4.18 16.06 -30.56
CA ARG A 649 -2.83 16.20 -29.96
C ARG A 649 -2.73 15.55 -28.59
N LEU A 650 -3.85 15.42 -27.86
CA LEU A 650 -3.89 14.66 -26.62
C LEU A 650 -3.74 13.16 -26.88
N LEU A 651 -4.26 12.69 -28.01
CA LEU A 651 -4.23 11.28 -28.44
C LEU A 651 -2.87 10.83 -28.99
N ASN A 652 -2.17 11.70 -29.71
CA ASN A 652 -0.96 11.33 -30.47
C ASN A 652 0.38 11.63 -29.76
N GLY A 653 0.36 12.29 -28.59
CA GLY A 653 1.54 12.48 -27.73
C GLY A 653 2.74 13.21 -28.37
N ARG A 654 2.57 13.89 -29.51
CA ARG A 654 3.60 14.66 -30.22
C ARG A 654 3.44 16.17 -30.07
#